data_AF-A0A7S3AS06-F1
#
_entry.id   AF-A0A7S3AS06-F1
#
_cell.length_a   1.000
_cell.length_b   1.000
_cell.length_c   1.000
_cell.angle_alpha   90.00
_cell.angle_beta   90.00
_cell.angle_gamma   90.00
#
_symmetry.space_group_name_H-M   'P 1'
#
loop_
_entity.id
_entity.type
_entity.pdbx_description
1 polymer ?
#
loop_
_entity_poly.entity_id
_entity_poly.type
_entity_poly.pdbx_seq_one_letter_code
_entity_poly.pdbx_strand_id
1 'polypeptide(L)'
;MEKKGGVGLVKSSADIDQKLLFDVWLDVCKGAISFKQLKGSENWTLVKATANPNDIGLGETALVGETYVQRESDICGDDRAKEKYHCRLTLLETKMAFFNSQNMEEMKAGDGEEFDAAACLDYTEFVECLCRCAQFKFGELGGLMTLAQCCEGMFQVLLQIKTDEAVIRDYTYIHADRYDWRLSQPMPNQTLSMHRKWQEAWQCIELGDVLYFPTWEKDVHDLLQECFSDLISIFSHYSKSVGGSGTAEDAVEMTMSEFKNLVKDVGLETKDLKFDVMTNMFKKANAGAATAEAAKEKKKQRAHKNGATDSPKKGGKKSPKAGKKSKRDEETDVELVLYEFVELLIRIAFWRANPYFGLRPTAPRKKAENTKDELVIAPDVINYPECLRTMLHEVVLPNAKRDDSHLFKEMLASDKDMQAVLSTFEPKLKKWWNQVTADAKAKGEERRVYWDQWQDLLKAQKMVGNWEIAQTSDISGDERCRDKIKASLSLAQAKMAFIDSQGLDQMSAGVDKDETKLGTAASGSDMTTLDYDEMCETIARCGVGKYKSVRQMSAAQGVQGMIQNIIGELNEEEVMATNTHIVAPRFDVRRNSMPIEGQTMKDHRMWLECWKRIELHDVYYFPLWEKGVHDVLQSNFPILVRIFSHYCKGVSGVDSASDALEMELEEFHDWVKDAKIETRLVNFTLMTNVFAKANSANTADAFEQRKKAKRGSAVAAELKGNEDKKKDAKARVGDFSKDTEDRFGVEQVWGERFKVKKPDNRLTLVEFVGLLVRISFLRANPKHGSYDNKQEVQPLPGCLATMLESFVIPNSKQDMSQVFREQLANDGAVQAMIHKYNEDLKKWYSQCIFLTQKAGMEKKGGVGLVKSSADIDQKLLFDVWLDVCKGAISFKQLKGSENWTLVKATANPNDIGLGETALVGETYVQRESDICGDDRAKEKYHCRLTLLETKMAFFNSQNMEEMKAGDGEEFDAAACLDYTEFVECLCRCAQFKFGELGGLMTLAQCCEGMFQVLLQIKTDEAVIRDYTYIHADRYDWRLSQPMPNQTLSMHRKWQEAWQCIELGDVLYFPTWEKDVHDLLQECFSDLISIFSHYSKSVGGSGTAEDAVE
;
A
#
# COMPACT_ATOMS: atom_id res chain seq x y z
N MET A 1 -8.08 3.22 114.85
CA MET A 1 -8.55 2.88 116.21
C MET A 1 -10.07 2.72 116.25
N GLU A 2 -10.63 1.66 115.65
CA GLU A 2 -12.07 1.33 115.77
C GLU A 2 -12.23 -0.19 115.94
N LYS A 3 -11.68 -0.74 117.02
CA LYS A 3 -11.87 -2.16 117.34
C LYS A 3 -12.59 -2.43 118.66
N LYS A 4 -13.18 -1.42 119.31
CA LYS A 4 -14.04 -1.65 120.46
C LYS A 4 -15.29 -0.78 120.36
N GLY A 5 -16.44 -1.46 120.40
CA GLY A 5 -17.75 -0.91 120.08
C GLY A 5 -18.22 0.21 120.99
N GLY A 6 -19.05 1.06 120.41
CA GLY A 6 -19.74 2.16 121.07
C GLY A 6 -20.16 3.17 120.00
N VAL A 7 -21.47 3.29 119.77
CA VAL A 7 -22.04 4.30 118.88
C VAL A 7 -21.71 5.69 119.43
N GLY A 8 -20.91 6.45 118.69
CA GLY A 8 -20.61 7.85 118.94
C GLY A 8 -20.02 8.48 117.68
N LEU A 9 -20.82 9.27 116.96
CA LEU A 9 -20.31 10.16 115.92
C LEU A 9 -19.24 11.06 116.53
N VAL A 10 -17.98 10.91 116.10
CA VAL A 10 -16.96 11.94 116.31
C VAL A 10 -17.37 13.16 115.49
N LYS A 11 -17.86 14.19 116.18
CA LYS A 11 -18.05 15.54 115.63
C LYS A 11 -16.76 16.31 115.86
N SER A 12 -16.31 16.98 114.78
CA SER A 12 -15.17 17.90 114.67
C SER A 12 -13.77 17.26 114.57
N SER A 13 -13.09 17.55 113.46
CA SER A 13 -11.70 17.21 113.16
C SER A 13 -10.69 18.17 113.80
N ALA A 14 -11.09 18.88 114.86
CA ALA A 14 -10.34 20.02 115.37
C ALA A 14 -9.27 19.65 116.43
N ASP A 15 -9.30 18.42 116.97
CA ASP A 15 -8.38 17.97 118.05
C ASP A 15 -7.64 16.65 117.71
N ILE A 16 -7.41 16.35 116.43
CA ILE A 16 -6.57 15.23 116.01
C ILE A 16 -5.26 15.81 115.48
N ASP A 17 -4.13 15.45 116.09
CA ASP A 17 -2.79 15.77 115.56
C ASP A 17 -2.75 15.43 114.06
N GLN A 18 -2.61 16.45 113.21
CA GLN A 18 -2.69 16.35 111.75
C GLN A 18 -1.39 15.77 111.16
N LYS A 19 -0.90 14.67 111.72
CA LYS A 19 0.33 14.02 111.29
C LYS A 19 0.06 12.65 110.63
N LEU A 20 0.66 12.42 109.47
CA LEU A 20 0.56 11.17 108.73
C LEU A 20 1.63 10.18 109.21
N LEU A 21 1.20 9.05 109.78
CA LEU A 21 2.11 7.99 110.25
C LEU A 21 2.76 7.22 109.10
N PHE A 22 4.01 6.81 109.27
CA PHE A 22 4.79 6.05 108.29
C PHE A 22 4.08 4.78 107.79
N ASP A 23 3.50 3.98 108.69
CA ASP A 23 2.80 2.75 108.31
C ASP A 23 1.58 3.02 107.44
N VAL A 24 0.85 4.12 107.72
CA VAL A 24 -0.30 4.55 106.92
C VAL A 24 0.14 5.03 105.54
N TRP A 25 1.25 5.76 105.44
CA TRP A 25 1.85 6.16 104.17
C TRP A 25 2.27 4.94 103.33
N LEU A 26 2.92 3.94 103.94
CA LEU A 26 3.29 2.71 103.22
C LEU A 26 2.07 1.92 102.73
N ASP A 27 1.00 1.88 103.52
CA ASP A 27 -0.25 1.25 103.11
C ASP A 27 -0.93 2.00 101.96
N VAL A 28 -0.83 3.34 101.91
CA VAL A 28 -1.27 4.15 100.77
C VAL A 28 -0.41 3.87 99.54
N CYS A 29 0.91 3.88 99.66
CA CYS A 29 1.83 3.60 98.55
C CYS A 29 1.60 2.22 97.94
N LYS A 30 1.36 1.18 98.76
CA LYS A 30 1.08 -0.19 98.32
C LYS A 30 -0.34 -0.39 97.78
N GLY A 31 -1.22 0.60 97.92
CA GLY A 31 -2.65 0.48 97.57
C GLY A 31 -3.47 -0.36 98.56
N ALA A 32 -2.96 -0.63 99.76
CA ALA A 32 -3.72 -1.28 100.85
C ALA A 32 -4.77 -0.33 101.47
N ILE A 33 -4.46 0.98 101.43
CA ILE A 33 -5.37 2.08 101.76
C ILE A 33 -5.56 2.94 100.52
N SER A 34 -6.80 3.19 100.14
CA SER A 34 -7.14 4.10 99.04
C SER A 34 -8.28 5.02 99.44
N PHE A 35 -8.37 6.19 98.82
CA PHE A 35 -9.44 7.14 99.06
C PHE A 35 -10.15 7.41 97.74
N LYS A 36 -11.48 7.42 97.76
CA LYS A 36 -12.30 7.74 96.60
C LYS A 36 -13.27 8.86 96.92
N GLN A 37 -13.28 9.88 96.07
CA GLN A 37 -14.28 10.94 96.13
C GLN A 37 -15.59 10.46 95.49
N LEU A 38 -16.70 10.62 96.20
CA LEU A 38 -18.03 10.29 95.67
C LEU A 38 -18.46 11.38 94.67
N LYS A 39 -18.96 10.97 93.51
CA LYS A 39 -19.36 11.88 92.43
C LYS A 39 -20.45 12.84 92.93
N GLY A 40 -20.13 14.13 93.04
CA GLY A 40 -21.04 15.18 93.54
C GLY A 40 -20.91 15.52 95.03
N SER A 41 -19.91 14.99 95.75
CA SER A 41 -19.62 15.28 97.16
C SER A 41 -18.18 15.76 97.35
N GLU A 42 -17.96 16.76 98.22
CA GLU A 42 -16.61 17.20 98.60
C GLU A 42 -15.91 16.20 99.55
N ASN A 43 -16.66 15.31 100.19
CA ASN A 43 -16.12 14.34 101.15
C ASN A 43 -15.44 13.15 100.46
N TRP A 44 -14.24 12.81 100.95
CA TRP A 44 -13.48 11.62 100.57
C TRP A 44 -13.84 10.44 101.46
N THR A 45 -14.00 9.26 100.86
CA THR A 45 -14.30 8.03 101.60
C THR A 45 -13.10 7.10 101.58
N LEU A 46 -12.75 6.55 102.75
CA LEU A 46 -11.73 5.52 102.88
C LEU A 46 -12.26 4.23 102.26
N VAL A 47 -11.56 3.72 101.25
CA VAL A 47 -11.81 2.43 100.62
C VAL A 47 -10.64 1.52 100.99
N LYS A 48 -10.88 0.64 101.97
CA LYS A 48 -9.90 -0.35 102.40
C LYS A 48 -9.94 -1.55 101.46
N ALA A 49 -8.83 -1.84 100.78
CA ALA A 49 -8.69 -3.11 100.08
C ALA A 49 -8.60 -4.21 101.14
N THR A 50 -9.52 -5.18 101.12
CA THR A 50 -9.40 -6.38 101.97
C THR A 50 -8.13 -7.12 101.59
N ALA A 51 -7.06 -6.92 102.35
CA ALA A 51 -5.87 -7.75 102.25
C ALA A 51 -6.24 -9.18 102.64
N ASN A 52 -6.31 -10.07 101.65
CA ASN A 52 -6.24 -11.49 101.90
C ASN A 52 -4.78 -11.79 102.28
N PRO A 53 -4.45 -12.43 103.41
CA PRO A 53 -3.06 -12.60 103.86
C PRO A 53 -2.15 -13.39 102.92
N ASN A 54 -2.71 -13.97 101.84
CA ASN A 54 -2.01 -14.74 100.82
C ASN A 54 -1.78 -13.96 99.50
N ASP A 55 -2.24 -12.72 99.38
CA ASP A 55 -1.97 -11.88 98.20
C ASP A 55 -0.60 -11.20 98.35
N ILE A 56 0.37 -11.63 97.53
CA ILE A 56 1.73 -11.09 97.48
C ILE A 56 1.83 -9.94 96.44
N GLY A 57 0.69 -9.44 95.93
CA GLY A 57 0.60 -8.38 94.91
C GLY A 57 0.30 -6.98 95.46
N LEU A 58 0.75 -5.94 94.74
CA LEU A 58 0.40 -4.53 94.96
C LEU A 58 -1.07 -4.28 94.54
N GLY A 59 -1.79 -3.39 95.23
CA GLY A 59 -3.18 -3.04 94.90
C GLY A 59 -3.30 -2.23 93.59
N GLU A 60 -4.48 -2.25 92.95
CA GLU A 60 -4.75 -1.53 91.67
C GLU A 60 -4.59 0.00 91.78
N THR A 61 -4.63 0.55 93.00
CA THR A 61 -4.39 1.97 93.30
C THR A 61 -3.02 2.22 93.92
N ALA A 62 -2.08 1.28 93.80
CA ALA A 62 -0.74 1.43 94.34
C ALA A 62 0.00 2.57 93.62
N LEU A 63 0.70 3.39 94.40
CA LEU A 63 1.61 4.41 93.87
C LEU A 63 2.94 3.78 93.46
N VAL A 64 3.34 2.70 94.12
CA VAL A 64 4.53 1.92 93.76
C VAL A 64 4.20 0.90 92.68
N GLY A 65 5.15 0.64 91.79
CA GLY A 65 4.96 -0.23 90.64
C GLY A 65 5.75 0.25 89.43
N GLU A 66 5.67 -0.51 88.34
CA GLU A 66 6.25 -0.19 87.05
C GLU A 66 5.15 -0.16 85.99
N THR A 67 5.16 0.85 85.13
CA THR A 67 4.15 1.04 84.08
C THR A 67 4.84 1.29 82.75
N TYR A 68 4.37 0.62 81.68
CA TYR A 68 4.91 0.75 80.33
C TYR A 68 3.84 1.34 79.41
N VAL A 69 4.19 2.38 78.65
CA VAL A 69 3.31 3.03 77.68
C VAL A 69 4.01 3.08 76.32
N GLN A 70 3.32 2.63 75.28
CA GLN A 70 3.77 2.84 73.90
C GLN A 70 3.33 4.22 73.43
N ARG A 71 4.23 4.94 72.78
CA ARG A 71 3.95 6.27 72.24
C ARG A 71 2.86 6.22 71.15
N GLU A 72 1.94 7.17 71.16
CA GLU A 72 0.87 7.31 70.17
C GLU A 72 1.07 8.59 69.32
N SER A 73 0.54 8.61 68.10
CA SER A 73 0.71 9.71 67.14
C SER A 73 -0.53 9.91 66.25
N ASP A 74 -0.85 11.16 65.94
CA ASP A 74 -1.82 11.55 64.90
C ASP A 74 -1.32 11.23 63.48
N ILE A 75 0.00 10.97 63.33
CA ILE A 75 0.65 10.69 62.05
C ILE A 75 0.60 9.18 61.76
N CYS A 76 0.00 8.82 60.63
CA CYS A 76 -0.15 7.42 60.24
C CYS A 76 1.21 6.75 59.96
N GLY A 77 1.52 5.67 60.67
CA GLY A 77 2.76 4.90 60.49
C GLY A 77 4.05 5.60 60.97
N ASP A 78 3.93 6.56 61.89
CA ASP A 78 5.08 7.24 62.52
C ASP A 78 5.99 6.25 63.27
N ASP A 79 7.26 6.16 62.87
CA ASP A 79 8.22 5.25 63.48
C ASP A 79 8.49 5.57 64.97
N ARG A 80 8.30 6.83 65.39
CA ARG A 80 8.43 7.24 66.81
C ARG A 80 7.38 6.61 67.70
N ALA A 81 6.24 6.19 67.14
CA ALA A 81 5.21 5.44 67.88
C ALA A 81 5.67 4.03 68.30
N LYS A 82 6.85 3.56 67.83
CA LYS A 82 7.48 2.32 68.29
C LYS A 82 8.24 2.49 69.60
N GLU A 83 8.50 3.73 70.02
CA GLU A 83 9.16 4.03 71.30
C GLU A 83 8.27 3.64 72.48
N LYS A 84 8.89 3.06 73.51
CA LYS A 84 8.22 2.67 74.76
C LYS A 84 8.80 3.48 75.90
N TYR A 85 7.92 4.11 76.67
CA TYR A 85 8.26 4.81 77.90
C TYR A 85 7.86 3.96 79.09
N HIS A 86 8.61 4.08 80.19
CA HIS A 86 8.23 3.47 81.45
C HIS A 86 8.49 4.44 82.60
N CYS A 87 7.71 4.29 83.66
CA CYS A 87 7.94 4.94 84.94
C CYS A 87 7.96 3.87 86.03
N ARG A 88 8.77 4.07 87.06
CA ARG A 88 8.86 3.15 88.18
C ARG A 88 8.97 3.92 89.49
N LEU A 89 8.20 3.49 90.49
CA LEU A 89 8.40 3.92 91.87
C LEU A 89 8.51 2.69 92.77
N THR A 90 9.66 2.54 93.42
CA THR A 90 9.90 1.42 94.32
C THR A 90 9.47 1.75 95.75
N LEU A 91 9.16 0.72 96.53
CA LEU A 91 8.86 0.88 97.95
C LEU A 91 10.04 1.46 98.75
N LEU A 92 11.28 1.23 98.30
CA LEU A 92 12.46 1.81 98.93
C LEU A 92 12.49 3.33 98.70
N GLU A 93 12.24 3.80 97.49
CA GLU A 93 12.20 5.23 97.15
C GLU A 93 11.08 5.95 97.90
N THR A 94 9.90 5.34 98.08
CA THR A 94 8.83 5.94 98.90
C THR A 94 9.19 6.04 100.38
N LYS A 95 9.98 5.10 100.90
CA LYS A 95 10.49 5.15 102.28
C LYS A 95 11.53 6.26 102.43
N MET A 96 12.47 6.34 101.48
CA MET A 96 13.50 7.38 101.47
C MET A 96 12.88 8.77 101.32
N ALA A 97 11.89 8.92 100.45
CA ALA A 97 11.14 10.18 100.29
C ALA A 97 10.46 10.60 101.60
N PHE A 98 9.87 9.66 102.33
CA PHE A 98 9.24 9.92 103.62
C PHE A 98 10.25 10.42 104.66
N PHE A 99 11.33 9.66 104.92
CA PHE A 99 12.32 10.03 105.94
C PHE A 99 13.08 11.31 105.58
N ASN A 100 13.36 11.55 104.29
CA ASN A 100 14.06 12.76 103.84
C ASN A 100 13.17 14.01 103.85
N SER A 101 11.86 13.87 104.08
CA SER A 101 10.94 14.99 104.20
C SER A 101 10.66 15.37 105.66
N GLN A 102 11.18 14.62 106.64
CA GLN A 102 11.04 14.93 108.06
C GLN A 102 12.05 15.99 108.51
N ASN A 103 11.63 16.89 109.40
CA ASN A 103 12.54 17.86 110.01
C ASN A 103 13.51 17.20 111.03
N MET A 104 14.77 17.68 111.08
CA MET A 104 15.85 17.05 111.88
C MET A 104 15.62 17.04 113.40
N GLU A 105 14.72 17.87 113.93
CA GLU A 105 14.43 17.93 115.37
C GLU A 105 13.55 16.75 115.83
N GLU A 106 12.75 16.14 114.94
CA GLU A 106 11.86 15.02 115.28
C GLU A 106 12.57 13.65 115.28
N MET A 107 13.79 13.54 114.73
CA MET A 107 14.58 12.29 114.74
C MET A 107 15.33 12.02 116.06
N LYS A 108 15.34 12.94 117.02
CA LYS A 108 16.15 12.84 118.26
C LYS A 108 15.43 12.26 119.49
N ALA A 109 14.15 11.91 119.41
CA ALA A 109 13.40 11.34 120.53
C ALA A 109 13.44 9.81 120.54
N GLY A 110 14.61 9.23 120.83
CA GLY A 110 14.74 7.80 121.12
C GLY A 110 15.43 7.62 122.45
N ASP A 111 14.65 7.55 123.55
CA ASP A 111 15.02 6.97 124.86
C ASP A 111 13.86 7.14 125.90
N GLY A 112 12.61 6.85 125.54
CA GLY A 112 11.46 6.96 126.47
C GLY A 112 10.48 5.78 126.35
N GLU A 113 10.11 5.18 127.48
CA GLU A 113 9.29 3.95 127.61
C GLU A 113 7.77 4.10 127.32
N GLU A 114 7.35 5.03 126.46
CA GLU A 114 5.95 5.16 126.01
C GLU A 114 5.83 5.12 124.48
N PHE A 115 4.70 4.60 123.98
CA PHE A 115 4.42 4.27 122.58
C PHE A 115 4.33 5.49 121.60
N ASP A 116 4.96 6.62 121.91
CA ASP A 116 4.80 7.92 121.23
C ASP A 116 5.96 8.36 120.31
N ALA A 117 6.85 7.45 119.90
CA ALA A 117 7.93 7.74 118.95
C ALA A 117 7.70 7.13 117.55
N ALA A 118 6.52 7.38 116.94
CA ALA A 118 6.24 6.94 115.57
C ALA A 118 6.63 8.01 114.55
N ALA A 119 7.43 7.64 113.54
CA ALA A 119 7.78 8.54 112.44
C ALA A 119 6.51 9.02 111.72
N CYS A 120 6.33 10.33 111.63
CA CYS A 120 5.16 10.96 111.02
C CYS A 120 5.55 12.20 110.18
N LEU A 121 4.64 12.64 109.30
CA LEU A 121 4.79 13.85 108.49
C LEU A 121 3.66 14.82 108.78
N ASP A 122 3.95 16.11 108.90
CA ASP A 122 2.93 17.15 108.79
C ASP A 122 2.46 17.33 107.33
N TYR A 123 1.49 18.22 107.08
CA TYR A 123 0.97 18.45 105.72
C TYR A 123 2.02 19.00 104.74
N THR A 124 2.91 19.88 105.20
CA THR A 124 3.96 20.48 104.35
C THR A 124 4.99 19.42 103.98
N GLU A 125 5.43 18.64 104.96
CA GLU A 125 6.36 17.52 104.79
C GLU A 125 5.76 16.40 103.92
N PHE A 126 4.44 16.16 104.02
CA PHE A 126 3.72 15.23 103.15
C PHE A 126 3.74 15.67 101.67
N VAL A 127 3.50 16.96 101.40
CA VAL A 127 3.56 17.51 100.03
C VAL A 127 4.98 17.43 99.49
N GLU A 128 6.01 17.69 100.30
CA GLU A 128 7.40 17.50 99.91
C GLU A 128 7.72 16.02 99.60
N CYS A 129 7.25 15.09 100.43
CA CYS A 129 7.39 13.66 100.23
C CYS A 129 6.76 13.23 98.89
N LEU A 130 5.57 13.74 98.56
CA LEU A 130 4.93 13.50 97.27
C LEU A 130 5.75 14.05 96.09
N CYS A 131 6.30 15.26 96.21
CA CYS A 131 7.16 15.85 95.18
C CYS A 131 8.42 15.01 94.95
N ARG A 132 9.04 14.49 96.02
CA ARG A 132 10.20 13.58 95.93
C ARG A 132 9.82 12.25 95.27
N CYS A 133 8.67 11.67 95.63
CA CYS A 133 8.15 10.49 94.95
C CYS A 133 7.85 10.75 93.46
N ALA A 134 7.33 11.93 93.12
CA ALA A 134 7.09 12.33 91.74
C ALA A 134 8.38 12.41 90.92
N GLN A 135 9.45 12.93 91.53
CA GLN A 135 10.77 12.98 90.90
C GLN A 135 11.33 11.58 90.66
N PHE A 136 11.22 10.66 91.62
CA PHE A 136 11.64 9.27 91.41
C PHE A 136 10.80 8.56 90.34
N LYS A 137 9.47 8.74 90.38
CA LYS A 137 8.54 8.04 89.48
C LYS A 137 8.62 8.52 88.03
N PHE A 138 8.44 9.82 87.80
CA PHE A 138 8.34 10.38 86.45
C PHE A 138 9.65 11.00 85.95
N GLY A 139 10.64 11.22 86.82
CA GLY A 139 11.95 11.77 86.42
C GLY A 139 12.77 10.85 85.53
N GLU A 140 12.48 9.54 85.51
CA GLU A 140 13.13 8.57 84.62
C GLU A 140 12.73 8.75 83.12
N LEU A 141 11.73 9.59 82.81
CA LEU A 141 11.25 9.87 81.43
C LEU A 141 12.18 10.78 80.60
N GLY A 142 13.47 10.83 80.92
CA GLY A 142 14.51 11.40 80.06
C GLY A 142 14.36 12.90 79.74
N GLY A 143 13.72 13.68 80.61
CA GLY A 143 13.53 15.12 80.45
C GLY A 143 12.30 15.56 79.64
N LEU A 144 11.42 14.61 79.24
CA LEU A 144 10.14 14.93 78.58
C LEU A 144 9.13 15.64 79.50
N MET A 145 9.28 15.47 80.82
CA MET A 145 8.49 16.14 81.83
C MET A 145 9.38 17.04 82.69
N THR A 146 8.93 18.25 82.96
CA THR A 146 9.52 19.14 83.97
C THR A 146 9.15 18.64 85.37
N LEU A 147 9.93 19.04 86.39
CA LEU A 147 9.63 18.66 87.78
C LEU A 147 8.20 19.06 88.21
N ALA A 148 7.72 20.21 87.76
CA ALA A 148 6.35 20.66 88.03
C ALA A 148 5.30 19.72 87.42
N GLN A 149 5.50 19.25 86.18
CA GLN A 149 4.62 18.28 85.52
C GLN A 149 4.70 16.90 86.17
N CYS A 150 5.88 16.49 86.65
CA CYS A 150 6.03 15.26 87.43
C CYS A 150 5.20 15.33 88.72
N CYS A 151 5.31 16.43 89.48
CA CYS A 151 4.53 16.63 90.70
C CYS A 151 3.03 16.67 90.41
N GLU A 152 2.60 17.40 89.37
CA GLU A 152 1.21 17.44 88.94
C GLU A 152 0.69 16.04 88.58
N GLY A 153 1.46 15.27 87.81
CA GLY A 153 1.14 13.88 87.49
C GLY A 153 0.99 13.01 88.74
N MET A 154 1.91 13.12 89.70
CA MET A 154 1.84 12.38 90.97
C MET A 154 0.61 12.76 91.80
N PHE A 155 0.20 14.03 91.81
CA PHE A 155 -1.04 14.46 92.45
C PHE A 155 -2.27 13.90 91.73
N GLN A 156 -2.30 13.93 90.40
CA GLN A 156 -3.39 13.37 89.61
C GLN A 156 -3.54 11.85 89.83
N VAL A 157 -2.44 11.13 90.02
CA VAL A 157 -2.43 9.69 90.34
C VAL A 157 -2.88 9.42 91.77
N LEU A 158 -2.36 10.16 92.76
CA LEU A 158 -2.79 10.04 94.15
C LEU A 158 -4.30 10.30 94.33
N LEU A 159 -4.81 11.32 93.63
CA LEU A 159 -6.22 11.69 93.64
C LEU A 159 -7.09 10.81 92.72
N GLN A 160 -6.49 9.84 92.03
CA GLN A 160 -7.16 8.94 91.07
C GLN A 160 -7.89 9.68 89.93
N ILE A 161 -7.41 10.86 89.54
CA ILE A 161 -7.91 11.63 88.39
C ILE A 161 -7.38 11.01 87.09
N LYS A 162 -6.13 10.56 87.09
CA LYS A 162 -5.47 9.88 85.98
C LYS A 162 -4.70 8.67 86.48
N THR A 163 -4.51 7.69 85.61
CA THR A 163 -3.56 6.59 85.83
C THR A 163 -2.15 7.02 85.42
N ASP A 164 -1.14 6.28 85.87
CA ASP A 164 0.25 6.50 85.42
C ASP A 164 0.36 6.46 83.89
N GLU A 165 -0.39 5.55 83.25
CA GLU A 165 -0.44 5.45 81.78
C GLU A 165 -0.98 6.72 81.11
N ALA A 166 -2.05 7.29 81.66
CA ALA A 166 -2.67 8.50 81.09
C ALA A 166 -1.77 9.72 81.25
N VAL A 167 -1.06 9.85 82.39
CA VAL A 167 -0.08 10.92 82.59
C VAL A 167 1.05 10.80 81.58
N ILE A 168 1.62 9.60 81.38
CA ILE A 168 2.69 9.40 80.39
C ILE A 168 2.18 9.68 78.97
N ARG A 169 0.97 9.24 78.62
CA ARG A 169 0.39 9.46 77.28
C ARG A 169 0.28 10.95 76.95
N ASP A 170 -0.24 11.78 77.86
CA ASP A 170 -0.44 13.22 77.62
C ASP A 170 0.85 13.96 77.26
N TYR A 171 2.00 13.53 77.79
CA TYR A 171 3.29 14.16 77.52
C TYR A 171 4.12 13.47 76.43
N THR A 172 3.69 12.29 75.97
CA THR A 172 4.41 11.53 74.92
C THR A 172 3.67 11.52 73.58
N TYR A 173 2.39 11.87 73.54
CA TYR A 173 1.57 11.90 72.32
C TYR A 173 2.14 12.87 71.27
N ILE A 174 2.13 12.47 70.00
CA ILE A 174 2.57 13.30 68.87
C ILE A 174 1.34 13.86 68.15
N HIS A 175 1.21 15.18 68.16
CA HIS A 175 0.14 15.87 67.43
C HIS A 175 0.57 16.32 66.03
N ALA A 176 -0.38 16.32 65.09
CA ALA A 176 -0.19 16.84 63.75
C ALA A 176 -1.39 17.69 63.29
N ASP A 177 -1.10 18.88 62.74
CA ASP A 177 -2.11 19.76 62.19
C ASP A 177 -2.59 19.25 60.82
N ARG A 178 -3.91 19.27 60.60
CA ARG A 178 -4.52 18.93 59.31
C ARG A 178 -4.71 20.16 58.43
N TYR A 179 -4.63 19.97 57.12
CA TYR A 179 -4.88 21.04 56.16
C TYR A 179 -6.39 21.32 56.01
N ASP A 180 -6.81 22.58 56.18
CA ASP A 180 -8.21 22.99 55.93
C ASP A 180 -8.42 23.39 54.46
N TRP A 181 -8.75 22.39 53.64
CA TRP A 181 -8.99 22.54 52.21
C TRP A 181 -10.14 23.50 51.86
N ARG A 182 -11.04 23.82 52.81
CA ARG A 182 -12.15 24.78 52.59
C ARG A 182 -11.65 26.21 52.34
N LEU A 183 -10.42 26.50 52.74
CA LEU A 183 -9.78 27.80 52.56
C LEU A 183 -9.06 27.93 51.19
N SER A 184 -9.05 26.87 50.38
CA SER A 184 -8.41 26.84 49.06
C SER A 184 -9.07 27.82 48.07
N GLN A 185 -8.24 28.50 47.27
CA GLN A 185 -8.66 29.48 46.27
C GLN A 185 -8.59 28.87 44.85
N PRO A 186 -9.39 29.37 43.89
CA PRO A 186 -9.29 28.95 42.49
C PRO A 186 -7.96 29.40 41.88
N MET A 187 -7.36 28.55 41.03
CA MET A 187 -6.13 28.87 40.30
C MET A 187 -6.37 29.95 39.22
N PRO A 188 -5.35 30.72 38.77
CA PRO A 188 -5.51 31.81 37.81
C PRO A 188 -6.23 31.45 36.50
N ASN A 189 -6.10 30.19 36.05
CA ASN A 189 -6.71 29.67 34.82
C ASN A 189 -7.91 28.73 35.07
N GLN A 190 -8.38 28.61 36.32
CA GLN A 190 -9.43 27.68 36.70
C GLN A 190 -10.77 28.42 36.85
N THR A 191 -11.83 27.90 36.22
CA THR A 191 -13.17 28.48 36.37
C THR A 191 -13.75 28.21 37.77
N LEU A 192 -14.62 29.09 38.26
CA LEU A 192 -15.28 28.92 39.57
C LEU A 192 -16.08 27.62 39.67
N SER A 193 -16.70 27.19 38.56
CA SER A 193 -17.40 25.89 38.52
C SER A 193 -16.44 24.72 38.64
N MET A 194 -15.25 24.81 38.04
CA MET A 194 -14.23 23.76 38.11
C MET A 194 -13.61 23.67 39.50
N HIS A 195 -13.40 24.81 40.17
CA HIS A 195 -12.94 24.85 41.57
C HIS A 195 -13.94 24.22 42.54
N ARG A 196 -15.25 24.48 42.36
CA ARG A 196 -16.28 23.83 43.19
C ARG A 196 -16.30 22.31 43.03
N LYS A 197 -16.22 21.82 41.78
CA LYS A 197 -16.13 20.38 41.50
C LYS A 197 -14.90 19.74 42.14
N TRP A 198 -13.78 20.45 42.16
CA TRP A 198 -12.56 19.99 42.84
C TRP A 198 -12.78 19.85 44.35
N GLN A 199 -13.36 20.85 45.00
CA GLN A 199 -13.66 20.80 46.43
C GLN A 199 -14.64 19.67 46.80
N GLU A 200 -15.67 19.46 45.97
CA GLU A 200 -16.63 18.35 46.11
C GLU A 200 -15.93 16.99 45.98
N ALA A 201 -15.03 16.84 44.99
CA ALA A 201 -14.27 15.61 44.81
C ALA A 201 -13.31 15.35 46.00
N TRP A 202 -12.54 16.37 46.43
CA TRP A 202 -11.59 16.24 47.53
C TRP A 202 -12.25 15.86 48.86
N GLN A 203 -13.46 16.39 49.14
CA GLN A 203 -14.22 16.06 50.33
C GLN A 203 -14.52 14.55 50.47
N CYS A 204 -14.57 13.83 49.35
CA CYS A 204 -14.91 12.40 49.29
C CYS A 204 -13.68 11.48 49.29
N ILE A 205 -12.45 12.00 49.23
CA ILE A 205 -11.22 11.19 49.20
C ILE A 205 -10.82 10.77 50.63
N GLU A 206 -10.54 9.49 50.85
CA GLU A 206 -10.11 8.97 52.16
C GLU A 206 -8.61 8.58 52.18
N LEU A 207 -7.78 9.39 52.87
CA LEU A 207 -6.31 9.20 52.95
C LEU A 207 -5.78 8.91 54.36
N GLY A 208 -6.65 8.73 55.36
CA GLY A 208 -6.24 8.60 56.77
C GLY A 208 -5.35 7.38 57.07
N ASP A 209 -5.41 6.35 56.22
CA ASP A 209 -4.62 5.13 56.33
C ASP A 209 -3.29 5.19 55.54
N VAL A 210 -3.01 6.31 54.88
CA VAL A 210 -1.84 6.50 54.01
C VAL A 210 -0.64 6.96 54.84
N LEU A 211 0.53 6.37 54.58
CA LEU A 211 1.74 6.59 55.38
C LEU A 211 2.11 8.08 55.47
N TYR A 212 2.41 8.53 56.69
CA TYR A 212 2.74 9.91 57.08
C TYR A 212 1.62 10.95 56.88
N PHE A 213 0.40 10.54 56.54
CA PHE A 213 -0.75 11.45 56.59
C PHE A 213 -0.96 11.96 58.04
N PRO A 214 -1.24 13.26 58.28
CA PRO A 214 -1.56 14.34 57.34
C PRO A 214 -0.37 15.25 56.92
N THR A 215 0.88 14.86 57.16
CA THR A 215 2.05 15.78 57.02
C THR A 215 2.24 16.38 55.63
N TRP A 216 1.79 15.70 54.58
CA TRP A 216 1.90 16.11 53.16
C TRP A 216 0.54 16.48 52.52
N GLU A 217 -0.54 16.54 53.31
CA GLU A 217 -1.93 16.69 52.83
C GLU A 217 -2.12 17.91 51.91
N LYS A 218 -1.52 19.05 52.28
CA LYS A 218 -1.61 20.30 51.50
C LYS A 218 -0.94 20.18 50.12
N ASP A 219 0.26 19.62 50.06
CA ASP A 219 1.03 19.57 48.82
C ASP A 219 0.39 18.64 47.78
N VAL A 220 -0.20 17.53 48.24
CA VAL A 220 -0.98 16.63 47.37
C VAL A 220 -2.30 17.28 46.92
N HIS A 221 -2.98 18.03 47.79
CA HIS A 221 -4.18 18.79 47.41
C HIS A 221 -3.86 19.78 46.28
N ASP A 222 -2.83 20.62 46.46
CA ASP A 222 -2.50 21.68 45.50
C ASP A 222 -2.04 21.10 44.15
N LEU A 223 -1.25 20.00 44.17
CA LEU A 223 -0.83 19.30 42.96
C LEU A 223 -2.00 18.70 42.16
N LEU A 224 -2.98 18.09 42.85
CA LEU A 224 -4.14 17.52 42.18
C LEU A 224 -5.10 18.60 41.67
N GLN A 225 -5.24 19.72 42.39
CA GLN A 225 -6.02 20.87 41.92
C GLN A 225 -5.48 21.40 40.58
N GLU A 226 -4.15 21.48 40.43
CA GLU A 226 -3.48 21.90 39.19
C GLU A 226 -3.86 21.01 38.00
N CYS A 227 -3.93 19.68 38.21
CA CYS A 227 -4.15 18.70 37.14
C CYS A 227 -5.61 18.25 37.00
N PHE A 228 -6.55 18.78 37.80
CA PHE A 228 -7.88 18.20 37.95
C PHE A 228 -8.71 18.19 36.67
N SER A 229 -8.59 19.22 35.82
CA SER A 229 -9.29 19.26 34.52
C SER A 229 -8.81 18.15 33.57
N ASP A 230 -7.50 17.91 33.53
CA ASP A 230 -6.93 16.83 32.71
C ASP A 230 -7.34 15.46 33.24
N LEU A 231 -7.37 15.29 34.57
CA LEU A 231 -7.81 14.04 35.21
C LEU A 231 -9.27 13.71 34.90
N ILE A 232 -10.14 14.72 34.81
CA ILE A 232 -11.53 14.53 34.35
C ILE A 232 -11.57 14.06 32.90
N SER A 233 -10.85 14.73 32.00
CA SER A 233 -10.81 14.34 30.58
C SER A 233 -10.24 12.94 30.36
N ILE A 234 -9.27 12.53 31.17
CA ILE A 234 -8.72 11.16 31.17
C ILE A 234 -9.78 10.18 31.67
N PHE A 235 -10.37 10.44 32.84
CA PHE A 235 -11.41 9.57 33.41
C PHE A 235 -12.55 9.37 32.42
N SER A 236 -13.09 10.46 31.85
CA SER A 236 -14.15 10.42 30.85
C SER A 236 -13.77 9.72 29.55
N HIS A 237 -12.51 9.71 29.13
CA HIS A 237 -12.11 8.93 27.95
C HIS A 237 -12.15 7.42 28.25
N TYR A 238 -11.68 7.01 29.42
CA TYR A 238 -11.55 5.59 29.76
C TYR A 238 -12.82 4.97 30.33
N SER A 239 -13.72 5.73 30.94
CA SER A 239 -15.04 5.28 31.44
C SER A 239 -16.09 5.07 30.34
N LYS A 240 -15.74 5.28 29.06
CA LYS A 240 -16.65 5.18 27.92
C LYS A 240 -16.57 3.84 27.15
N SER A 241 -15.93 2.79 27.69
CA SER A 241 -15.56 1.59 26.91
C SER A 241 -16.47 0.37 27.13
N VAL A 242 -17.33 0.12 26.12
CA VAL A 242 -17.70 -1.14 25.39
C VAL A 242 -18.03 -2.44 26.17
N GLY A 243 -17.97 -2.49 27.50
CA GLY A 243 -17.80 -3.74 28.24
C GLY A 243 -18.86 -4.15 29.25
N GLY A 244 -20.03 -3.49 29.34
CA GLY A 244 -21.07 -3.92 30.28
C GLY A 244 -22.21 -2.93 30.35
N SER A 245 -23.44 -3.44 30.37
CA SER A 245 -24.68 -2.70 30.62
C SER A 245 -25.10 -1.66 29.57
N GLY A 246 -26.42 -1.54 29.40
CA GLY A 246 -27.10 -0.91 28.27
C GLY A 246 -27.60 0.50 28.56
N THR A 247 -27.13 1.15 29.61
CA THR A 247 -27.69 2.41 30.13
C THR A 247 -26.70 3.56 30.01
N ALA A 248 -27.21 4.79 30.17
CA ALA A 248 -26.38 6.00 30.14
C ALA A 248 -25.65 6.24 31.48
N GLU A 249 -26.09 5.60 32.56
CA GLU A 249 -25.46 5.66 33.89
C GLU A 249 -24.06 5.02 33.86
N ASP A 250 -23.86 3.97 33.05
CA ASP A 250 -22.59 3.25 32.88
C ASP A 250 -21.45 4.10 32.25
N ALA A 251 -21.73 5.33 31.78
CA ALA A 251 -20.72 6.19 31.13
C ALA A 251 -19.93 7.09 32.12
N VAL A 252 -20.31 7.08 33.40
CA VAL A 252 -19.73 7.93 34.46
C VAL A 252 -18.90 7.13 35.48
N GLU A 253 -18.83 5.82 35.32
CA GLU A 253 -18.12 4.90 36.20
C GLU A 253 -17.06 4.14 35.41
N MET A 254 -15.89 3.91 36.02
CA MET A 254 -14.79 3.19 35.38
C MET A 254 -14.68 1.77 35.92
N THR A 255 -14.89 0.80 35.05
CA THR A 255 -14.74 -0.63 35.36
C THR A 255 -13.27 -1.02 35.50
N MET A 256 -13.02 -2.16 36.15
CA MET A 256 -11.68 -2.77 36.22
C MET A 256 -11.06 -3.03 34.83
N SER A 257 -11.89 -3.35 33.84
CA SER A 257 -11.45 -3.64 32.48
C SER A 257 -10.94 -2.38 31.76
N GLU A 258 -11.58 -1.24 32.01
CA GLU A 258 -11.22 0.07 31.50
C GLU A 258 -9.99 0.63 32.19
N PHE A 259 -9.90 0.46 33.51
CA PHE A 259 -8.68 0.78 34.25
C PHE A 259 -7.48 -0.04 33.74
N LYS A 260 -7.68 -1.30 33.34
CA LYS A 260 -6.62 -2.10 32.70
C LYS A 260 -6.18 -1.54 31.35
N ASN A 261 -7.09 -0.95 30.58
CA ASN A 261 -6.75 -0.27 29.32
C ASN A 261 -5.94 1.00 29.59
N LEU A 262 -6.34 1.80 30.59
CA LEU A 262 -5.56 2.96 31.05
C LEU A 262 -4.14 2.56 31.46
N VAL A 263 -4.00 1.52 32.31
CA VAL A 263 -2.69 1.04 32.78
C VAL A 263 -1.77 0.64 31.62
N LYS A 264 -2.31 0.02 30.58
CA LYS A 264 -1.54 -0.38 29.38
C LYS A 264 -1.15 0.81 28.52
N ASP A 265 -2.12 1.69 28.21
CA ASP A 265 -1.88 2.85 27.36
C ASP A 265 -0.86 3.80 27.99
N VAL A 266 -0.92 3.97 29.31
CA VAL A 266 -0.06 4.88 30.07
C VAL A 266 1.29 4.26 30.44
N GLY A 267 1.41 2.93 30.48
CA GLY A 267 2.62 2.26 30.97
C GLY A 267 2.77 2.33 32.50
N LEU A 268 1.65 2.21 33.24
CA LEU A 268 1.65 2.24 34.70
C LEU A 268 2.30 1.00 35.35
N GLU A 269 2.43 -0.10 34.63
CA GLU A 269 3.21 -1.26 35.12
C GLU A 269 4.71 -1.00 35.05
N THR A 270 5.44 -1.42 36.09
CA THR A 270 6.90 -1.46 36.08
C THR A 270 7.38 -2.91 36.19
N LYS A 271 8.71 -3.11 36.24
CA LYS A 271 9.26 -4.44 36.54
C LYS A 271 8.78 -4.93 37.91
N ASP A 272 8.68 -4.03 38.88
CA ASP A 272 8.41 -4.33 40.29
C ASP A 272 6.97 -4.02 40.73
N LEU A 273 6.20 -3.23 39.96
CA LEU A 273 4.76 -2.97 40.19
C LEU A 273 3.92 -3.57 39.05
N LYS A 274 3.17 -4.64 39.34
CA LYS A 274 2.30 -5.34 38.39
C LYS A 274 0.82 -4.99 38.57
N PHE A 275 0.03 -5.19 37.52
CA PHE A 275 -1.42 -4.93 37.53
C PHE A 275 -2.15 -5.63 38.69
N ASP A 276 -1.75 -6.85 39.07
CA ASP A 276 -2.36 -7.58 40.19
C ASP A 276 -2.27 -6.82 41.52
N VAL A 277 -1.21 -6.04 41.73
CA VAL A 277 -1.04 -5.21 42.94
C VAL A 277 -1.95 -3.98 42.85
N MET A 278 -2.09 -3.37 41.68
CA MET A 278 -2.98 -2.24 41.42
C MET A 278 -4.46 -2.63 41.56
N THR A 279 -4.84 -3.86 41.22
CA THR A 279 -6.20 -4.40 41.44
C THR A 279 -6.63 -4.32 42.90
N ASN A 280 -5.71 -4.58 43.85
CA ASN A 280 -6.02 -4.47 45.27
C ASN A 280 -6.21 -3.02 45.72
N MET A 281 -5.47 -2.08 45.11
CA MET A 281 -5.64 -0.65 45.36
C MET A 281 -6.96 -0.14 44.79
N PHE A 282 -7.34 -0.61 43.60
CA PHE A 282 -8.63 -0.29 42.96
C PHE A 282 -9.79 -0.74 43.85
N LYS A 283 -9.76 -2.00 44.32
CA LYS A 283 -10.78 -2.53 45.24
C LYS A 283 -10.84 -1.76 46.57
N LYS A 284 -9.69 -1.25 47.05
CA LYS A 284 -9.61 -0.47 48.28
C LYS A 284 -10.18 0.95 48.11
N ALA A 285 -9.92 1.60 46.98
CA ALA A 285 -10.49 2.92 46.66
C ALA A 285 -12.02 2.86 46.57
N ASN A 286 -12.58 1.83 45.92
CA ASN A 286 -14.03 1.61 45.88
C ASN A 286 -14.64 1.27 47.27
N ALA A 287 -13.94 0.47 48.08
CA ALA A 287 -14.45 0.07 49.40
C ALA A 287 -14.49 1.23 50.42
N GLY A 288 -13.63 2.25 50.27
CA GLY A 288 -13.60 3.42 51.16
C GLY A 288 -14.93 4.16 51.22
N ALA A 289 -15.58 4.35 50.07
CA ALA A 289 -16.84 5.09 49.95
C ALA A 289 -18.03 4.43 50.68
N ALA A 290 -18.14 3.10 50.67
CA ALA A 290 -19.22 2.37 51.37
C ALA A 290 -19.16 2.57 52.91
N THR A 291 -17.97 2.78 53.46
CA THR A 291 -17.75 3.09 54.88
C THR A 291 -18.06 4.55 55.23
N ALA A 292 -17.79 5.48 54.32
CA ALA A 292 -18.07 6.91 54.48
C ALA A 292 -19.58 7.21 54.53
N GLU A 293 -20.38 6.57 53.67
CA GLU A 293 -21.84 6.65 53.70
C GLU A 293 -22.41 6.05 55.00
N ALA A 294 -21.94 4.85 55.40
CA ALA A 294 -22.35 4.24 56.66
C ALA A 294 -21.94 5.06 57.90
N ALA A 295 -20.85 5.83 57.83
CA ALA A 295 -20.41 6.74 58.89
C ALA A 295 -21.22 8.04 58.94
N LYS A 296 -21.63 8.60 57.78
CA LYS A 296 -22.58 9.72 57.68
C LYS A 296 -23.97 9.32 58.19
N GLU A 297 -24.43 8.11 57.87
CA GLU A 297 -25.68 7.52 58.37
C GLU A 297 -25.64 7.36 59.91
N LYS A 298 -24.51 6.86 60.45
CA LYS A 298 -24.30 6.70 61.90
C LYS A 298 -24.15 8.03 62.65
N LYS A 299 -23.59 9.08 62.04
CA LYS A 299 -23.55 10.44 62.61
C LYS A 299 -24.95 11.07 62.63
N LYS A 300 -25.77 10.89 61.59
CA LYS A 300 -27.20 11.28 61.58
C LYS A 300 -28.00 10.51 62.64
N GLN A 301 -27.75 9.22 62.83
CA GLN A 301 -28.45 8.41 63.84
C GLN A 301 -28.01 8.70 65.29
N ARG A 302 -26.76 9.11 65.52
CA ARG A 302 -26.28 9.52 66.87
C ARG A 302 -26.80 10.89 67.32
N ALA A 303 -27.18 11.77 66.39
CA ALA A 303 -27.87 13.02 66.69
C ALA A 303 -29.36 12.83 67.08
N HIS A 304 -29.89 11.60 67.02
CA HIS A 304 -31.31 11.29 67.25
C HIS A 304 -31.58 10.21 68.31
N LYS A 305 -30.67 10.00 69.26
CA LYS A 305 -30.92 9.16 70.45
C LYS A 305 -30.68 9.89 71.76
N ASN A 306 -31.56 10.85 72.03
CA ASN A 306 -32.06 11.11 73.39
C ASN A 306 -33.56 10.79 73.37
N GLY A 307 -33.96 9.62 73.90
CA GLY A 307 -35.36 9.27 74.12
C GLY A 307 -35.72 7.80 73.91
N ALA A 308 -36.07 7.14 75.02
CA ALA A 308 -37.02 6.03 75.17
C ALA A 308 -36.70 4.60 74.64
N THR A 309 -36.28 3.76 75.59
CA THR A 309 -36.84 2.46 76.06
C THR A 309 -37.53 1.43 75.13
N ASP A 310 -36.97 0.21 75.19
CA ASP A 310 -37.55 -1.16 75.22
C ASP A 310 -38.59 -1.68 74.20
N SER A 311 -38.22 -2.74 73.45
CA SER A 311 -38.70 -4.14 73.63
C SER A 311 -38.31 -5.06 72.43
N PRO A 312 -37.97 -6.34 72.64
CA PRO A 312 -37.45 -7.23 71.59
C PRO A 312 -38.56 -8.02 70.87
N LYS A 313 -38.58 -8.02 69.53
CA LYS A 313 -39.40 -8.95 68.72
C LYS A 313 -38.54 -9.92 67.91
N LYS A 314 -38.75 -11.20 68.24
CA LYS A 314 -38.31 -12.42 67.56
C LYS A 314 -38.99 -12.58 66.20
N GLY A 315 -38.22 -13.00 65.20
CA GLY A 315 -38.65 -13.54 63.91
C GLY A 315 -37.49 -13.33 62.94
N GLY A 316 -36.84 -14.32 62.34
CA GLY A 316 -37.17 -15.70 62.03
C GLY A 316 -36.14 -16.07 60.96
N LYS A 317 -35.20 -16.97 61.30
CA LYS A 317 -34.13 -17.41 60.37
C LYS A 317 -34.78 -18.06 59.15
N LYS A 318 -34.64 -17.44 57.98
CA LYS A 318 -34.67 -18.12 56.68
C LYS A 318 -33.38 -17.79 55.94
N SER A 319 -32.46 -18.73 56.01
CA SER A 319 -31.27 -18.83 55.16
C SER A 319 -31.67 -18.95 53.68
N PRO A 320 -31.21 -18.07 52.78
CA PRO A 320 -31.24 -18.34 51.36
C PRO A 320 -30.17 -19.40 51.04
N LYS A 321 -30.58 -20.43 50.30
CA LYS A 321 -29.72 -21.49 49.78
C LYS A 321 -28.66 -20.87 48.85
N ALA A 322 -27.40 -21.16 49.14
CA ALA A 322 -26.27 -20.87 48.26
C ALA A 322 -26.43 -21.65 46.93
N GLY A 323 -26.79 -20.92 45.88
CA GLY A 323 -26.43 -21.31 44.51
C GLY A 323 -24.95 -21.01 44.32
N LYS A 324 -24.19 -22.01 43.87
CA LYS A 324 -22.75 -21.92 43.65
C LYS A 324 -22.48 -21.03 42.42
N LYS A 325 -22.51 -19.70 42.60
CA LYS A 325 -22.03 -18.72 41.62
C LYS A 325 -20.50 -18.83 41.57
N SER A 326 -19.94 -18.78 40.37
CA SER A 326 -18.50 -18.89 40.18
C SER A 326 -17.82 -17.66 40.78
N LYS A 327 -16.65 -17.84 41.41
CA LYS A 327 -15.85 -16.78 42.06
C LYS A 327 -15.34 -15.70 41.08
N ARG A 328 -15.69 -15.79 39.79
CA ARG A 328 -15.25 -14.90 38.71
C ARG A 328 -16.24 -13.77 38.43
N ASP A 329 -17.51 -13.95 38.80
CA ASP A 329 -18.57 -12.97 38.51
C ASP A 329 -18.75 -11.91 39.61
N GLU A 330 -18.06 -12.05 40.75
CA GLU A 330 -18.03 -11.03 41.83
C GLU A 330 -16.88 -10.02 41.67
N GLU A 331 -15.90 -10.29 40.80
CA GLU A 331 -14.78 -9.36 40.53
C GLU A 331 -15.10 -8.31 39.46
N THR A 332 -16.24 -8.41 38.78
CA THR A 332 -16.63 -7.54 37.65
C THR A 332 -17.63 -6.43 37.98
N ASP A 333 -18.27 -6.43 39.16
CA ASP A 333 -19.25 -5.41 39.58
C ASP A 333 -18.64 -4.33 40.50
N VAL A 334 -17.36 -3.98 40.29
CA VAL A 334 -16.67 -2.94 41.06
C VAL A 334 -16.26 -1.85 40.08
N GLU A 335 -16.92 -0.70 40.20
CA GLU A 335 -16.74 0.45 39.32
C GLU A 335 -16.27 1.66 40.13
N LEU A 336 -15.39 2.49 39.56
CA LEU A 336 -14.88 3.69 40.24
C LEU A 336 -15.56 4.94 39.71
N VAL A 337 -16.00 5.79 40.63
CA VAL A 337 -16.34 7.17 40.30
C VAL A 337 -15.11 8.09 40.34
N LEU A 338 -15.23 9.31 39.82
CA LEU A 338 -14.10 10.23 39.61
C LEU A 338 -13.19 10.43 40.84
N TYR A 339 -13.75 10.64 42.03
CA TYR A 339 -12.93 10.88 43.23
C TYR A 339 -12.20 9.61 43.71
N GLU A 340 -12.77 8.42 43.49
CA GLU A 340 -12.13 7.14 43.81
C GLU A 340 -11.01 6.82 42.82
N PHE A 341 -11.17 7.23 41.56
CA PHE A 341 -10.08 7.19 40.58
C PHE A 341 -8.90 8.08 41.01
N VAL A 342 -9.17 9.30 41.48
CA VAL A 342 -8.12 10.19 42.00
C VAL A 342 -7.45 9.57 43.23
N GLU A 343 -8.21 8.99 44.16
CA GLU A 343 -7.65 8.26 45.31
C GLU A 343 -6.76 7.10 44.89
N LEU A 344 -7.19 6.32 43.90
CA LEU A 344 -6.44 5.20 43.34
C LEU A 344 -5.08 5.68 42.78
N LEU A 345 -5.04 6.80 42.06
CA LEU A 345 -3.79 7.36 41.54
C LEU A 345 -2.82 7.77 42.67
N ILE A 346 -3.32 8.37 43.76
CA ILE A 346 -2.49 8.70 44.94
C ILE A 346 -1.84 7.44 45.52
N ARG A 347 -2.62 6.35 45.63
CA ARG A 347 -2.13 5.06 46.17
C ARG A 347 -1.11 4.41 45.23
N ILE A 348 -1.33 4.43 43.92
CA ILE A 348 -0.41 3.86 42.92
C ILE A 348 0.92 4.62 42.90
N ALA A 349 0.89 5.94 43.00
CA ALA A 349 2.07 6.79 42.93
C ALA A 349 3.16 6.36 43.93
N PHE A 350 2.77 6.12 45.19
CA PHE A 350 3.70 5.73 46.24
C PHE A 350 4.36 4.37 45.98
N TRP A 351 3.58 3.35 45.62
CA TRP A 351 4.11 2.00 45.37
C TRP A 351 4.91 1.91 44.08
N ARG A 352 4.62 2.78 43.11
CA ARG A 352 5.41 2.89 41.86
C ARG A 352 6.81 3.46 42.14
N ALA A 353 6.92 4.47 43.00
CA ALA A 353 8.18 5.09 43.38
C ALA A 353 8.95 4.30 44.46
N ASN A 354 8.24 3.56 45.33
CA ASN A 354 8.81 2.84 46.47
C ASN A 354 8.48 1.32 46.44
N PRO A 355 8.88 0.55 45.41
CA PRO A 355 8.45 -0.84 45.24
C PRO A 355 8.97 -1.81 46.31
N TYR A 356 10.05 -1.45 47.02
CA TYR A 356 10.64 -2.29 48.07
C TYR A 356 10.17 -1.93 49.49
N PHE A 357 9.25 -0.98 49.62
CA PHE A 357 8.73 -0.55 50.90
C PHE A 357 8.02 -1.72 51.63
N GLY A 358 8.39 -1.96 52.90
CA GLY A 358 7.83 -3.03 53.72
C GLY A 358 8.43 -4.44 53.53
N LEU A 359 9.37 -4.64 52.62
CA LEU A 359 10.09 -5.91 52.47
C LEU A 359 11.22 -6.02 53.52
N ARG A 360 11.19 -7.05 54.37
CA ARG A 360 12.37 -7.40 55.20
C ARG A 360 13.49 -7.88 54.28
N PRO A 361 14.76 -7.48 54.51
CA PRO A 361 15.87 -8.03 53.74
C PRO A 361 16.01 -9.52 54.03
N THR A 362 15.50 -10.36 53.13
CA THR A 362 15.58 -11.82 53.20
C THR A 362 16.87 -12.32 52.54
N ALA A 363 18.03 -11.94 53.10
CA ALA A 363 19.30 -12.68 53.01
C ALA A 363 20.43 -11.93 53.74
N PRO A 364 21.32 -12.61 54.47
CA PRO A 364 22.61 -12.02 54.80
C PRO A 364 23.39 -11.86 53.49
N ARG A 365 23.54 -10.62 53.00
CA ARG A 365 24.48 -10.32 51.93
C ARG A 365 25.88 -10.74 52.42
N LYS A 366 26.56 -11.59 51.64
CA LYS A 366 27.92 -12.05 51.93
C LYS A 366 28.79 -10.84 52.27
N LYS A 367 29.48 -10.91 53.40
CA LYS A 367 30.56 -9.97 53.76
C LYS A 367 31.52 -9.88 52.59
N ALA A 368 31.60 -8.71 51.96
CA ALA A 368 32.81 -8.33 51.24
C ALA A 368 33.87 -8.06 52.31
N GLU A 369 35.01 -8.76 52.22
CA GLU A 369 36.16 -8.49 53.07
C GLU A 369 36.66 -7.07 52.79
N ASN A 370 36.97 -6.36 53.88
CA ASN A 370 37.61 -5.04 53.93
C ASN A 370 36.76 -3.81 53.57
N THR A 371 35.81 -3.47 54.45
CA THR A 371 35.59 -2.07 54.86
C THR A 371 34.90 -2.07 56.22
N LYS A 372 35.49 -1.37 57.19
CA LYS A 372 34.89 -1.10 58.50
C LYS A 372 33.74 -0.10 58.33
N ASP A 373 32.62 -0.42 58.96
CA ASP A 373 31.56 0.48 59.43
C ASP A 373 30.99 1.49 58.42
N GLU A 374 30.00 1.04 57.65
CA GLU A 374 28.83 1.88 57.34
C GLU A 374 27.59 0.97 57.26
N LEU A 375 26.68 1.16 58.21
CA LEU A 375 25.35 0.54 58.23
C LEU A 375 24.59 1.12 57.03
N VAL A 376 24.45 0.38 55.92
CA VAL A 376 23.72 0.86 54.73
C VAL A 376 22.26 1.10 55.14
N ILE A 377 21.93 2.38 55.30
CA ILE A 377 20.58 2.90 55.54
C ILE A 377 19.71 2.45 54.36
N ALA A 378 18.48 2.00 54.65
CA ALA A 378 17.50 1.71 53.61
C ALA A 378 17.38 2.93 52.66
N PRO A 379 17.18 2.74 51.34
CA PRO A 379 17.04 3.89 50.43
C PRO A 379 15.95 4.84 50.95
N ASP A 380 16.25 6.14 50.97
CA ASP A 380 15.31 7.18 51.43
C ASP A 380 13.97 7.01 50.71
N VAL A 381 12.91 6.78 51.49
CA VAL A 381 11.55 6.65 50.96
C VAL A 381 11.18 7.96 50.29
N ILE A 382 10.85 7.93 49.00
CA ILE A 382 10.42 9.12 48.26
C ILE A 382 9.07 9.55 48.86
N ASN A 383 8.94 10.84 49.20
CA ASN A 383 7.73 11.39 49.81
C ASN A 383 6.53 11.39 48.84
N TYR A 384 5.32 11.36 49.40
CA TYR A 384 4.07 11.28 48.62
C TYR A 384 3.92 12.38 47.55
N PRO A 385 4.19 13.67 47.83
CA PRO A 385 4.05 14.73 46.83
C PRO A 385 4.93 14.50 45.61
N GLU A 386 6.19 14.10 45.80
CA GLU A 386 7.11 13.84 44.68
C GLU A 386 6.71 12.57 43.92
N CYS A 387 6.34 11.50 44.63
CA CYS A 387 5.82 10.27 43.99
C CYS A 387 4.66 10.57 43.04
N LEU A 388 3.70 11.38 43.50
CA LEU A 388 2.51 11.74 42.73
C LEU A 388 2.85 12.69 41.58
N ARG A 389 3.72 13.68 41.82
CA ARG A 389 4.18 14.63 40.79
C ARG A 389 4.89 13.91 39.65
N THR A 390 5.86 13.05 39.96
CA THR A 390 6.58 12.25 38.96
C THR A 390 5.62 11.35 38.20
N MET A 391 4.73 10.63 38.88
CA MET A 391 3.78 9.74 38.19
C MET A 391 2.80 10.52 37.30
N LEU A 392 2.24 11.63 37.77
CA LEU A 392 1.27 12.40 36.99
C LEU A 392 1.93 13.07 35.79
N HIS A 393 3.00 13.85 35.99
CA HIS A 393 3.58 14.66 34.93
C HIS A 393 4.47 13.88 33.96
N GLU A 394 5.13 12.80 34.39
CA GLU A 394 6.04 12.04 33.51
C GLU A 394 5.37 10.80 32.90
N VAL A 395 4.31 10.28 33.53
CA VAL A 395 3.70 9.00 33.13
C VAL A 395 2.25 9.17 32.70
N VAL A 396 1.36 9.63 33.58
CA VAL A 396 -0.09 9.63 33.33
C VAL A 396 -0.50 10.70 32.32
N LEU A 397 -0.25 11.98 32.62
CA LEU A 397 -0.73 13.11 31.80
C LEU A 397 -0.19 13.12 30.36
N PRO A 398 1.07 12.70 30.07
CA PRO A 398 1.59 12.66 28.71
C PRO A 398 1.07 11.49 27.86
N ASN A 399 0.75 10.35 28.48
CA ASN A 399 0.46 9.09 27.76
C ASN A 399 -1.02 8.70 27.79
N ALA A 400 -1.80 9.23 28.73
CA ALA A 400 -3.23 8.94 28.82
C ALA A 400 -3.99 9.62 27.67
N LYS A 401 -4.91 8.87 27.06
CA LYS A 401 -5.86 9.42 26.09
C LYS A 401 -6.89 10.30 26.80
N ARG A 402 -7.40 11.31 26.08
CA ARG A 402 -8.31 12.33 26.59
C ARG A 402 -9.60 12.37 25.75
N ASP A 403 -10.67 12.93 26.32
CA ASP A 403 -11.92 13.15 25.61
C ASP A 403 -11.79 14.35 24.64
N ASP A 404 -11.78 14.06 23.33
CA ASP A 404 -11.57 15.04 22.24
C ASP A 404 -12.90 15.57 21.66
N SER A 405 -14.03 15.34 22.32
CA SER A 405 -15.37 15.67 21.79
C SER A 405 -15.51 17.15 21.40
N HIS A 406 -14.98 18.07 22.21
CA HIS A 406 -14.98 19.51 21.88
C HIS A 406 -14.07 19.84 20.69
N LEU A 407 -12.94 19.15 20.53
CA LEU A 407 -11.99 19.39 19.43
C LEU A 407 -12.61 19.02 18.08
N PHE A 408 -13.40 17.95 18.02
CA PHE A 408 -14.11 17.59 16.78
C PHE A 408 -15.20 18.63 16.43
N LYS A 409 -15.91 19.20 17.42
CA LYS A 409 -16.88 20.28 17.20
C LYS A 409 -16.22 21.51 16.58
N GLU A 410 -15.06 21.91 17.11
CA GLU A 410 -14.26 23.02 16.57
C GLU A 410 -13.71 22.71 15.17
N MET A 411 -13.25 21.48 14.93
CA MET A 411 -12.79 21.01 13.63
C MET A 411 -13.92 21.03 12.59
N LEU A 412 -15.11 20.51 12.94
CA LEU A 412 -16.26 20.51 12.04
C LEU A 412 -16.70 21.93 11.70
N ALA A 413 -16.67 22.86 12.66
CA ALA A 413 -17.02 24.26 12.45
C ALA A 413 -15.99 25.02 11.58
N SER A 414 -14.70 24.64 11.65
CA SER A 414 -13.62 25.31 10.91
C SER A 414 -13.37 24.75 9.50
N ASP A 415 -13.68 23.47 9.25
CA ASP A 415 -13.47 22.82 7.95
C ASP A 415 -14.54 23.23 6.92
N LYS A 416 -14.12 24.03 5.94
CA LYS A 416 -14.99 24.55 4.87
C LYS A 416 -15.55 23.46 3.96
N ASP A 417 -14.82 22.38 3.73
CA ASP A 417 -15.24 21.31 2.81
C ASP A 417 -16.29 20.41 3.46
N MET A 418 -16.14 20.10 4.76
CA MET A 418 -17.17 19.37 5.52
C MET A 418 -18.47 20.18 5.63
N GLN A 419 -18.37 21.49 5.87
CA GLN A 419 -19.53 22.40 5.90
C GLN A 419 -20.20 22.55 4.52
N ALA A 420 -19.42 22.57 3.44
CA ALA A 420 -19.95 22.60 2.07
C ALA A 420 -20.75 21.32 1.74
N VAL A 421 -20.28 20.16 2.19
CA VAL A 421 -21.02 18.89 2.06
C VAL A 421 -22.32 18.94 2.85
N LEU A 422 -22.28 19.33 4.14
CA LEU A 422 -23.48 19.40 4.98
C LEU A 422 -24.53 20.36 4.42
N SER A 423 -24.13 21.55 3.95
CA SER A 423 -25.04 22.52 3.33
C SER A 423 -25.63 22.02 2.00
N THR A 424 -24.85 21.32 1.17
CA THR A 424 -25.34 20.73 -0.09
C THR A 424 -26.40 19.66 0.14
N PHE A 425 -26.23 18.85 1.19
CA PHE A 425 -27.16 17.76 1.53
C PHE A 425 -28.24 18.15 2.55
N GLU A 426 -28.19 19.34 3.15
CA GLU A 426 -29.12 19.84 4.16
C GLU A 426 -30.60 19.69 3.77
N PRO A 427 -31.05 19.99 2.53
CA PRO A 427 -32.46 19.83 2.16
C PRO A 427 -32.90 18.35 2.20
N LYS A 428 -32.01 17.43 1.81
CA LYS A 428 -32.27 15.99 1.81
C LYS A 428 -32.23 15.44 3.24
N LEU A 429 -31.28 15.89 4.05
CA LEU A 429 -31.17 15.52 5.47
C LEU A 429 -32.37 16.01 6.28
N LYS A 430 -32.85 17.25 6.08
CA LYS A 430 -34.08 17.73 6.72
C LYS A 430 -35.31 16.91 6.32
N LYS A 431 -35.40 16.51 5.04
CA LYS A 431 -36.49 15.64 4.57
C LYS A 431 -36.43 14.27 5.25
N TRP A 432 -35.25 13.67 5.35
CA TRP A 432 -35.02 12.40 6.04
C TRP A 432 -35.31 12.52 7.55
N TRP A 433 -34.81 13.56 8.22
CA TRP A 433 -35.07 13.86 9.64
C TRP A 433 -36.55 13.99 9.96
N ASN A 434 -37.31 14.67 9.10
CA ASN A 434 -38.76 14.79 9.24
C ASN A 434 -39.50 13.44 9.14
N GLN A 435 -38.95 12.47 8.39
CA GLN A 435 -39.51 11.12 8.30
C GLN A 435 -39.18 10.30 9.54
N VAL A 436 -37.93 10.40 10.02
CA VAL A 436 -37.46 9.67 11.21
C VAL A 436 -38.12 10.16 12.50
N THR A 437 -38.36 11.47 12.62
CA THR A 437 -38.99 12.09 13.81
C THR A 437 -40.51 12.26 13.68
N ALA A 438 -41.13 11.64 12.67
CA ALA A 438 -42.57 11.77 12.40
C ALA A 438 -43.43 11.28 13.58
N ASP A 439 -43.02 10.20 14.25
CA ASP A 439 -43.74 9.62 15.38
C ASP A 439 -43.69 10.50 16.64
N ALA A 440 -42.54 11.14 16.93
CA ALA A 440 -42.41 12.11 18.02
C ALA A 440 -43.31 13.35 17.77
N LYS A 441 -43.36 13.82 16.51
CA LYS A 441 -44.25 14.91 16.11
C LYS A 441 -45.74 14.53 16.24
N ALA A 442 -46.12 13.30 15.94
CA ALA A 442 -47.49 12.81 16.08
C ALA A 442 -47.94 12.72 17.54
N LYS A 443 -47.00 12.51 18.47
CA LYS A 443 -47.24 12.49 19.92
C LYS A 443 -47.19 13.87 20.60
N GLY A 444 -46.81 14.92 19.87
CA GLY A 444 -46.69 16.28 20.43
C GLY A 444 -45.40 16.50 21.24
N GLU A 445 -44.43 15.59 21.13
CA GLU A 445 -43.12 15.67 21.79
C GLU A 445 -42.14 16.53 20.97
N GLU A 446 -41.09 17.06 21.61
CA GLU A 446 -39.99 17.70 20.89
C GLU A 446 -39.35 16.72 19.91
N ARG A 447 -38.97 17.20 18.71
CA ARG A 447 -38.34 16.35 17.69
C ARG A 447 -36.93 16.03 18.10
N ARG A 448 -36.77 14.90 18.79
CA ARG A 448 -35.50 14.35 19.25
C ARG A 448 -35.36 12.91 18.81
N VAL A 449 -34.14 12.46 18.58
CA VAL A 449 -33.82 11.06 18.28
C VAL A 449 -33.21 10.42 19.51
N TYR A 450 -33.80 9.29 19.93
CA TYR A 450 -33.29 8.46 21.02
C TYR A 450 -32.24 7.48 20.51
N TRP A 451 -31.34 7.03 21.39
CA TRP A 451 -30.32 6.03 21.04
C TRP A 451 -30.93 4.77 20.41
N ASP A 452 -32.01 4.23 20.98
CA ASP A 452 -32.66 3.02 20.46
C ASP A 452 -33.15 3.21 19.03
N GLN A 453 -33.72 4.39 18.71
CA GLN A 453 -34.17 4.73 17.37
C GLN A 453 -32.99 4.85 16.40
N TRP A 454 -31.90 5.50 16.81
CA TRP A 454 -30.69 5.62 16.00
C TRP A 454 -30.03 4.26 15.72
N GLN A 455 -29.92 3.42 16.75
CA GLN A 455 -29.41 2.06 16.64
C GLN A 455 -30.25 1.21 15.67
N ASP A 456 -31.57 1.28 15.75
CA ASP A 456 -32.46 0.51 14.89
C ASP A 456 -32.39 0.98 13.43
N LEU A 457 -32.24 2.28 13.18
CA LEU A 457 -32.02 2.82 11.84
C LEU A 457 -30.72 2.32 11.21
N LEU A 458 -29.61 2.36 11.97
CA LEU A 458 -28.31 1.88 11.51
C LEU A 458 -28.35 0.37 11.18
N LYS A 459 -29.07 -0.43 11.97
CA LYS A 459 -29.26 -1.87 11.72
C LYS A 459 -30.16 -2.11 10.51
N ALA A 460 -31.28 -1.41 10.41
CA ALA A 460 -32.24 -1.57 9.31
C ALA A 460 -31.62 -1.25 7.94
N GLN A 461 -30.76 -0.25 7.89
CA GLN A 461 -30.05 0.15 6.67
C GLN A 461 -28.74 -0.63 6.45
N LYS A 462 -28.39 -1.60 7.31
CA LYS A 462 -27.10 -2.35 7.25
C LYS A 462 -25.86 -1.45 7.27
N MET A 463 -25.92 -0.32 7.98
CA MET A 463 -24.87 0.72 8.00
C MET A 463 -23.68 0.38 8.91
N VAL A 464 -23.80 -0.68 9.72
CA VAL A 464 -22.81 -1.18 10.69
C VAL A 464 -22.29 -2.53 10.20
N GLY A 465 -20.98 -2.66 10.05
CA GLY A 465 -20.34 -3.80 9.40
C GLY A 465 -18.91 -3.54 8.95
N ASN A 466 -18.38 -4.46 8.15
CA ASN A 466 -17.07 -4.37 7.51
C ASN A 466 -17.27 -4.52 6.00
N TRP A 467 -16.66 -3.62 5.22
CA TRP A 467 -16.70 -3.63 3.76
C TRP A 467 -15.28 -3.70 3.20
N GLU A 468 -15.13 -4.42 2.11
CA GLU A 468 -13.83 -4.62 1.45
C GLU A 468 -14.02 -4.54 -0.06
N ILE A 469 -13.28 -3.63 -0.71
CA ILE A 469 -13.25 -3.52 -2.18
C ILE A 469 -11.84 -3.70 -2.72
N ALA A 470 -11.72 -4.24 -3.93
CA ALA A 470 -10.48 -4.16 -4.69
C ALA A 470 -10.39 -2.78 -5.35
N GLN A 471 -9.26 -2.09 -5.18
CA GLN A 471 -9.07 -0.82 -5.87
C GLN A 471 -9.05 -1.05 -7.38
N THR A 472 -9.70 -0.15 -8.13
CA THR A 472 -9.75 -0.20 -9.59
C THR A 472 -9.01 0.99 -10.21
N SER A 473 -8.38 0.77 -11.36
CA SER A 473 -7.62 1.77 -12.10
C SER A 473 -7.97 1.71 -13.58
N ASP A 474 -7.94 2.87 -14.25
CA ASP A 474 -7.91 2.95 -15.71
C ASP A 474 -6.58 2.43 -16.30
N ILE A 475 -5.57 2.22 -15.45
CA ILE A 475 -4.24 1.76 -15.84
C ILE A 475 -4.19 0.23 -15.81
N SER A 476 -3.80 -0.37 -16.93
CA SER A 476 -3.69 -1.83 -17.05
C SER A 476 -2.50 -2.37 -16.27
N GLY A 477 -2.73 -3.37 -15.43
CA GLY A 477 -1.68 -4.00 -14.61
C GLY A 477 -1.16 -3.13 -13.46
N ASP A 478 -1.90 -2.07 -13.07
CA ASP A 478 -1.53 -1.19 -11.96
C ASP A 478 -1.38 -1.98 -10.65
N GLU A 479 -0.18 -1.95 -10.08
CA GLU A 479 0.16 -2.72 -8.88
C GLU A 479 -0.60 -2.24 -7.65
N ARG A 480 -1.03 -0.97 -7.64
CA ARG A 480 -1.84 -0.38 -6.56
C ARG A 480 -3.22 -1.05 -6.44
N CYS A 481 -3.71 -1.67 -7.51
CA CYS A 481 -4.98 -2.40 -7.51
C CYS A 481 -4.92 -3.78 -6.82
N ARG A 482 -3.73 -4.21 -6.35
CA ARG A 482 -3.58 -5.49 -5.64
C ARG A 482 -4.09 -5.43 -4.20
N ASP A 483 -4.01 -4.25 -3.58
CA ASP A 483 -4.41 -4.07 -2.20
C ASP A 483 -5.93 -3.93 -2.10
N LYS A 484 -6.48 -4.57 -1.07
CA LYS A 484 -7.90 -4.45 -0.74
C LYS A 484 -8.11 -3.32 0.25
N ILE A 485 -9.02 -2.42 -0.07
CA ILE A 485 -9.36 -1.27 0.77
C ILE A 485 -10.51 -1.68 1.67
N LYS A 486 -10.37 -1.39 2.97
CA LYS A 486 -11.36 -1.75 4.00
C LYS A 486 -11.97 -0.51 4.63
N ALA A 487 -13.26 -0.57 4.91
CA ALA A 487 -13.99 0.39 5.74
C ALA A 487 -14.79 -0.39 6.80
N SER A 488 -14.97 0.20 7.98
CA SER A 488 -15.70 -0.45 9.07
C SER A 488 -16.38 0.57 9.95
N LEU A 489 -17.63 0.29 10.32
CA LEU A 489 -18.35 1.03 11.35
C LEU A 489 -18.96 0.02 12.30
N SER A 490 -18.58 0.07 13.57
CA SER A 490 -19.17 -0.77 14.62
C SER A 490 -20.28 -0.03 15.36
N LEU A 491 -21.18 -0.78 16.00
CA LEU A 491 -22.25 -0.19 16.80
C LEU A 491 -21.69 0.61 17.99
N ALA A 492 -20.56 0.16 18.55
CA ALA A 492 -19.85 0.89 19.61
C ALA A 492 -19.32 2.23 19.10
N GLN A 493 -18.73 2.27 17.89
CA GLN A 493 -18.27 3.52 17.28
C GLN A 493 -19.43 4.49 17.01
N ALA A 494 -20.57 3.98 16.54
CA ALA A 494 -21.77 4.78 16.36
C ALA A 494 -22.38 5.29 17.68
N LYS A 495 -22.27 4.51 18.77
CA LYS A 495 -22.70 4.90 20.12
C LYS A 495 -21.85 6.04 20.67
N MET A 496 -20.54 5.93 20.52
CA MET A 496 -19.61 6.98 20.92
C MET A 496 -19.87 8.27 20.14
N ALA A 497 -20.02 8.18 18.82
CA ALA A 497 -20.36 9.33 17.98
C ALA A 497 -21.68 10.00 18.40
N PHE A 498 -22.67 9.23 18.85
CA PHE A 498 -23.95 9.74 19.37
C PHE A 498 -23.76 10.47 20.71
N ILE A 499 -23.06 9.86 21.67
CA ILE A 499 -22.81 10.45 23.00
C ILE A 499 -21.94 11.72 22.89
N ASP A 500 -20.85 11.67 22.12
CA ASP A 500 -19.90 12.76 22.00
C ASP A 500 -20.46 13.99 21.25
N SER A 501 -21.58 13.82 20.54
CA SER A 501 -22.28 14.93 19.88
C SER A 501 -23.17 15.72 20.85
N GLN A 502 -23.50 15.18 22.03
CA GLN A 502 -24.37 15.83 23.01
C GLN A 502 -23.71 17.01 23.72
N GLY A 503 -24.51 17.95 24.21
CA GLY A 503 -24.06 19.06 25.05
C GLY A 503 -23.58 18.61 26.44
N LEU A 504 -22.50 19.24 26.96
CA LEU A 504 -21.90 18.91 28.26
C LEU A 504 -22.88 19.09 29.45
N ASP A 505 -23.85 19.99 29.32
CA ASP A 505 -24.86 20.28 30.35
C ASP A 505 -25.88 19.13 30.53
N GLN A 506 -26.00 18.22 29.55
CA GLN A 506 -26.91 17.07 29.61
C GLN A 506 -26.26 15.83 30.26
N MET A 507 -24.94 15.80 30.43
CA MET A 507 -24.21 14.65 30.99
C MET A 507 -24.00 14.71 32.53
N SER A 508 -24.35 15.81 33.20
CA SER A 508 -24.10 15.99 34.64
C SER A 508 -25.29 15.69 35.56
N ALA A 509 -26.20 14.79 35.17
CA ALA A 509 -27.34 14.39 35.98
C ALA A 509 -26.92 13.34 37.04
N GLY A 510 -26.23 13.80 38.09
CA GLY A 510 -25.85 12.95 39.24
C GLY A 510 -25.83 13.68 40.58
N VAL A 511 -26.26 14.93 40.66
CA VAL A 511 -26.40 15.64 41.94
C VAL A 511 -27.73 16.40 41.92
N ASP A 512 -28.66 15.94 42.77
CA ASP A 512 -29.92 16.60 43.07
C ASP A 512 -29.71 18.11 43.25
N LYS A 513 -30.15 18.90 42.27
CA LYS A 513 -30.31 20.34 42.41
C LYS A 513 -31.73 20.63 42.88
N ASP A 514 -31.83 21.01 44.14
CA ASP A 514 -32.85 21.89 44.71
C ASP A 514 -34.28 21.33 44.88
N GLU A 515 -34.63 20.99 46.13
CA GLU A 515 -35.97 20.63 46.62
C GLU A 515 -36.98 21.80 46.65
N THR A 516 -36.80 22.86 45.87
CA THR A 516 -37.72 24.02 45.90
C THR A 516 -38.19 24.48 44.54
N LYS A 517 -38.89 23.61 43.80
CA LYS A 517 -39.93 24.00 42.84
C LYS A 517 -40.90 22.85 42.55
N LEU A 518 -42.06 22.91 43.19
CA LEU A 518 -43.18 22.01 42.99
C LEU A 518 -43.82 22.28 41.61
N GLY A 519 -43.64 21.36 40.66
CA GLY A 519 -44.27 21.41 39.34
C GLY A 519 -44.04 20.13 38.52
N THR A 520 -44.78 19.07 38.84
CA THR A 520 -45.00 17.83 38.04
C THR A 520 -43.78 17.26 37.31
N ALA A 521 -42.90 16.59 38.06
CA ALA A 521 -41.98 15.60 37.52
C ALA A 521 -42.73 14.26 37.36
N ALA A 522 -42.87 13.80 36.11
CA ALA A 522 -43.23 12.42 35.83
C ALA A 522 -41.96 11.56 35.93
N SER A 523 -42.07 10.44 36.63
CA SER A 523 -41.01 9.44 36.75
C SER A 523 -40.61 8.90 35.37
N GLY A 524 -39.41 9.25 34.91
CA GLY A 524 -38.82 8.71 33.70
C GLY A 524 -37.45 9.34 33.49
N SER A 525 -36.41 8.53 33.63
CA SER A 525 -35.02 8.74 33.17
C SER A 525 -34.86 9.92 32.18
N ASP A 526 -34.05 10.92 32.55
CA ASP A 526 -33.51 11.89 31.60
C ASP A 526 -32.58 11.15 30.61
N MET A 527 -33.18 10.67 29.51
CA MET A 527 -32.53 9.83 28.50
C MET A 527 -31.77 10.68 27.48
N THR A 528 -30.59 10.18 27.08
CA THR A 528 -29.70 10.74 26.05
C THR A 528 -30.42 10.91 24.70
N THR A 529 -30.60 12.15 24.25
CA THR A 529 -31.31 12.49 23.00
C THR A 529 -30.45 13.36 22.10
N LEU A 530 -30.72 13.37 20.78
CA LEU A 530 -30.10 14.31 19.84
C LEU A 530 -31.13 15.25 19.23
N ASP A 531 -30.78 16.53 19.14
CA ASP A 531 -31.44 17.49 18.24
C ASP A 531 -30.91 17.38 16.79
N TYR A 532 -31.39 18.23 15.88
CA TYR A 532 -31.01 18.17 14.47
C TYR A 532 -29.53 18.50 14.22
N ASP A 533 -28.97 19.46 14.95
CA ASP A 533 -27.59 19.89 14.76
C ASP A 533 -26.62 18.85 15.38
N GLU A 534 -26.96 18.32 16.55
CA GLU A 534 -26.26 17.20 17.19
C GLU A 534 -26.34 15.91 16.35
N MET A 535 -27.45 15.71 15.62
CA MET A 535 -27.56 14.59 14.69
C MET A 535 -26.66 14.76 13.46
N CYS A 536 -26.59 15.96 12.88
CA CYS A 536 -25.68 16.24 11.77
C CYS A 536 -24.22 15.99 12.17
N GLU A 537 -23.85 16.40 13.39
CA GLU A 537 -22.54 16.09 13.95
C GLU A 537 -22.31 14.59 14.16
N THR A 538 -23.33 13.87 14.66
CA THR A 538 -23.28 12.42 14.83
C THR A 538 -23.04 11.71 13.49
N ILE A 539 -23.71 12.13 12.41
CA ILE A 539 -23.44 11.61 11.06
C ILE A 539 -22.00 11.90 10.66
N ALA A 540 -21.53 13.14 10.87
CA ALA A 540 -20.19 13.54 10.47
C ALA A 540 -19.12 12.69 11.19
N ARG A 541 -19.26 12.50 12.51
CA ARG A 541 -18.40 11.61 13.31
C ARG A 541 -18.44 10.17 12.81
N CYS A 542 -19.64 9.64 12.52
CA CYS A 542 -19.78 8.30 11.97
C CYS A 542 -19.11 8.16 10.59
N GLY A 543 -19.22 9.16 9.72
CA GLY A 543 -18.60 9.13 8.39
C GLY A 543 -17.08 9.21 8.42
N VAL A 544 -16.53 10.12 9.22
CA VAL A 544 -15.07 10.21 9.45
C VAL A 544 -14.56 8.92 10.08
N GLY A 545 -15.27 8.35 11.05
CA GLY A 545 -14.92 7.08 11.68
C GLY A 545 -14.97 5.89 10.71
N LYS A 546 -16.06 5.75 9.95
CA LYS A 546 -16.32 4.64 9.02
C LYS A 546 -15.27 4.53 7.91
N TYR A 547 -14.89 5.68 7.35
CA TYR A 547 -13.95 5.76 6.22
C TYR A 547 -12.51 6.11 6.63
N LYS A 548 -12.21 6.16 7.94
CA LYS A 548 -10.87 6.52 8.48
C LYS A 548 -9.72 5.70 7.90
N SER A 549 -9.96 4.42 7.61
CA SER A 549 -8.95 3.51 7.03
C SER A 549 -8.73 3.69 5.52
N VAL A 550 -9.60 4.45 4.84
CA VAL A 550 -9.53 4.72 3.40
C VAL A 550 -8.70 5.99 3.17
N ARG A 551 -7.38 5.83 3.06
CA ARG A 551 -6.43 6.97 2.96
C ARG A 551 -6.67 7.91 1.77
N GLN A 552 -7.30 7.40 0.71
CA GLN A 552 -7.61 8.16 -0.51
C GLN A 552 -8.85 9.06 -0.37
N MET A 553 -9.63 8.89 0.71
CA MET A 553 -10.79 9.71 1.02
C MET A 553 -10.43 10.81 2.02
N SER A 554 -10.83 12.03 1.71
CA SER A 554 -10.83 13.13 2.68
C SER A 554 -11.95 12.95 3.73
N ALA A 555 -11.83 13.66 4.86
CA ALA A 555 -12.88 13.68 5.89
C ALA A 555 -14.23 14.12 5.30
N ALA A 556 -14.24 15.15 4.46
CA ALA A 556 -15.44 15.63 3.77
C ALA A 556 -16.06 14.57 2.85
N GLN A 557 -15.26 13.83 2.08
CA GLN A 557 -15.75 12.69 1.27
C GLN A 557 -16.28 11.54 2.13
N GLY A 558 -15.71 11.31 3.31
CA GLY A 558 -16.22 10.33 4.28
C GLY A 558 -17.57 10.73 4.86
N VAL A 559 -17.76 12.01 5.21
CA VAL A 559 -19.06 12.56 5.64
C VAL A 559 -20.09 12.48 4.50
N GLN A 560 -19.71 12.89 3.29
CA GLN A 560 -20.56 12.78 2.10
C GLN A 560 -21.01 11.34 1.86
N GLY A 561 -20.07 10.39 1.93
CA GLY A 561 -20.35 8.96 1.80
C GLY A 561 -21.34 8.48 2.86
N MET A 562 -21.15 8.84 4.13
CA MET A 562 -22.09 8.47 5.20
C MET A 562 -23.50 9.02 4.97
N ILE A 563 -23.61 10.28 4.53
CA ILE A 563 -24.90 10.90 4.20
C ILE A 563 -25.57 10.17 3.03
N GLN A 564 -24.81 9.85 1.97
CA GLN A 564 -25.32 9.12 0.81
C GLN A 564 -25.79 7.71 1.18
N ASN A 565 -25.11 7.03 2.09
CA ASN A 565 -25.53 5.73 2.58
C ASN A 565 -26.82 5.82 3.44
N ILE A 566 -26.93 6.80 4.34
CA ILE A 566 -28.11 6.99 5.21
C ILE A 566 -29.36 7.34 4.38
N ILE A 567 -29.20 8.14 3.34
CA ILE A 567 -30.31 8.53 2.46
C ILE A 567 -30.62 7.43 1.43
N GLY A 568 -29.71 6.47 1.23
CA GLY A 568 -29.86 5.34 0.30
C GLY A 568 -29.57 5.71 -1.16
N GLU A 569 -28.71 6.71 -1.42
CA GLU A 569 -28.31 7.11 -2.79
C GLU A 569 -27.19 6.23 -3.35
N LEU A 570 -26.25 5.82 -2.50
CA LEU A 570 -25.14 4.92 -2.82
C LEU A 570 -24.96 3.93 -1.67
N ASN A 571 -24.44 2.74 -1.98
CA ASN A 571 -24.00 1.79 -0.94
C ASN A 571 -22.52 2.02 -0.56
N GLU A 572 -22.05 1.36 0.50
CA GLU A 572 -20.67 1.52 0.99
C GLU A 572 -19.61 1.21 -0.06
N GLU A 573 -19.81 0.16 -0.84
CA GLU A 573 -18.87 -0.30 -1.86
C GLU A 573 -18.77 0.70 -3.02
N GLU A 574 -19.90 1.29 -3.43
CA GLU A 574 -19.97 2.31 -4.48
C GLU A 574 -19.29 3.62 -4.05
N VAL A 575 -19.49 4.03 -2.80
CA VAL A 575 -18.79 5.20 -2.22
C VAL A 575 -17.28 4.96 -2.22
N MET A 576 -16.84 3.79 -1.74
CA MET A 576 -15.42 3.44 -1.74
C MET A 576 -14.86 3.35 -3.15
N ALA A 577 -15.57 2.71 -4.08
CA ALA A 577 -15.11 2.52 -5.45
C ALA A 577 -14.96 3.85 -6.19
N THR A 578 -15.92 4.77 -6.03
CA THR A 578 -15.88 6.08 -6.69
C THR A 578 -14.70 6.93 -6.21
N ASN A 579 -14.43 6.95 -4.90
CA ASN A 579 -13.38 7.79 -4.33
C ASN A 579 -11.98 7.17 -4.40
N THR A 580 -11.87 5.85 -4.60
CA THR A 580 -10.58 5.15 -4.69
C THR A 580 -10.17 4.83 -6.13
N HIS A 581 -11.02 5.12 -7.11
CA HIS A 581 -10.74 4.88 -8.53
C HIS A 581 -9.57 5.72 -9.03
N ILE A 582 -8.55 5.05 -9.57
CA ILE A 582 -7.39 5.72 -10.17
C ILE A 582 -7.72 6.07 -11.62
N VAL A 583 -7.82 7.37 -11.92
CA VAL A 583 -8.09 7.88 -13.27
C VAL A 583 -6.79 8.19 -13.99
N ALA A 584 -6.66 7.75 -15.25
CA ALA A 584 -5.53 8.07 -16.11
C ALA A 584 -6.03 8.73 -17.41
N PRO A 585 -5.70 10.00 -17.69
CA PRO A 585 -6.11 10.67 -18.92
C PRO A 585 -5.43 10.00 -20.12
N ARG A 586 -6.25 9.61 -21.11
CA ARG A 586 -5.78 9.00 -22.37
C ARG A 586 -5.24 10.04 -23.35
N PHE A 587 -4.39 9.60 -24.27
CA PHE A 587 -3.88 10.46 -25.34
C PHE A 587 -4.96 10.72 -26.41
N ASP A 588 -5.38 11.97 -26.56
CA ASP A 588 -6.34 12.38 -27.60
C ASP A 588 -5.62 12.63 -28.94
N VAL A 589 -5.62 11.59 -29.78
CA VAL A 589 -4.97 11.57 -31.09
C VAL A 589 -5.56 12.62 -32.04
N ARG A 590 -6.87 12.91 -31.95
CA ARG A 590 -7.52 13.86 -32.86
C ARG A 590 -7.09 15.29 -32.60
N ARG A 591 -6.73 15.61 -31.37
CA ARG A 591 -6.32 16.96 -30.97
C ARG A 591 -4.81 17.16 -31.00
N ASN A 592 -4.04 16.11 -30.72
CA ASN A 592 -2.62 16.25 -30.42
C ASN A 592 -1.67 15.62 -31.46
N SER A 593 -2.16 14.82 -32.41
CA SER A 593 -1.31 14.22 -33.46
C SER A 593 -1.05 15.21 -34.60
N MET A 594 0.22 15.31 -35.03
CA MET A 594 0.68 16.24 -36.07
C MET A 594 1.53 15.50 -37.12
N PRO A 595 1.55 15.94 -38.39
CA PRO A 595 2.47 15.39 -39.40
C PRO A 595 3.93 15.63 -39.00
N ILE A 596 4.77 14.61 -39.18
CA ILE A 596 6.22 14.71 -38.93
C ILE A 596 6.89 15.39 -40.15
N GLU A 597 8.06 16.03 -39.95
CA GLU A 597 8.85 16.64 -41.02
C GLU A 597 9.13 15.63 -42.15
N GLY A 598 8.74 15.98 -43.38
CA GLY A 598 8.84 15.10 -44.55
C GLY A 598 7.69 14.11 -44.76
N GLN A 599 6.75 13.97 -43.82
CA GLN A 599 5.58 13.10 -43.97
C GLN A 599 4.49 13.77 -44.83
N THR A 600 3.99 13.07 -45.86
CA THR A 600 2.89 13.61 -46.66
C THR A 600 1.57 13.59 -45.88
N MET A 601 0.63 14.50 -46.23
CA MET A 601 -0.70 14.53 -45.61
C MET A 601 -1.52 13.26 -45.89
N LYS A 602 -1.25 12.56 -47.00
CA LYS A 602 -1.87 11.26 -47.32
C LYS A 602 -1.39 10.19 -46.33
N ASP A 603 -0.08 10.12 -46.10
CA ASP A 603 0.53 9.15 -45.18
C ASP A 603 0.12 9.38 -43.73
N HIS A 604 0.05 10.66 -43.32
CA HIS A 604 -0.40 11.00 -41.97
C HIS A 604 -1.87 10.60 -41.76
N ARG A 605 -2.75 10.81 -42.75
CA ARG A 605 -4.14 10.35 -42.66
C ARG A 605 -4.25 8.82 -42.57
N MET A 606 -3.43 8.11 -43.33
CA MET A 606 -3.38 6.64 -43.29
C MET A 606 -2.92 6.13 -41.92
N TRP A 607 -1.92 6.79 -41.32
CA TRP A 607 -1.47 6.50 -39.97
C TRP A 607 -2.60 6.69 -38.94
N LEU A 608 -3.33 7.80 -38.99
CA LEU A 608 -4.43 8.07 -38.05
C LEU A 608 -5.55 7.02 -38.13
N GLU A 609 -5.92 6.60 -39.34
CA GLU A 609 -6.91 5.53 -39.53
C GLU A 609 -6.41 4.17 -39.02
N CYS A 610 -5.12 3.88 -39.19
CA CYS A 610 -4.50 2.70 -38.62
C CYS A 610 -4.54 2.76 -37.08
N TRP A 611 -3.98 3.82 -36.48
CA TRP A 611 -3.85 3.98 -35.03
C TRP A 611 -5.20 3.91 -34.29
N LYS A 612 -6.25 4.54 -34.85
CA LYS A 612 -7.60 4.52 -34.27
C LYS A 612 -8.15 3.10 -34.10
N ARG A 613 -7.69 2.14 -34.90
CA ARG A 613 -8.14 0.75 -34.88
C ARG A 613 -7.22 -0.16 -34.06
N ILE A 614 -6.06 0.32 -33.59
CA ILE A 614 -5.15 -0.48 -32.76
C ILE A 614 -5.70 -0.55 -31.33
N GLU A 615 -5.97 -1.76 -30.85
CA GLU A 615 -6.34 -2.01 -29.45
C GLU A 615 -5.10 -2.41 -28.62
N LEU A 616 -4.77 -1.64 -27.58
CA LEU A 616 -3.60 -1.89 -26.69
C LEU A 616 -3.94 -1.87 -25.19
N HIS A 617 -5.24 -1.90 -24.84
CA HIS A 617 -5.70 -1.79 -23.46
C HIS A 617 -5.25 -2.97 -22.57
N ASP A 618 -4.82 -4.09 -23.15
CA ASP A 618 -4.32 -5.28 -22.46
C ASP A 618 -2.81 -5.23 -22.15
N VAL A 619 -2.10 -4.19 -22.61
CA VAL A 619 -0.66 -4.05 -22.42
C VAL A 619 -0.35 -3.34 -21.10
N TYR A 620 0.66 -3.82 -20.39
CA TYR A 620 1.04 -3.32 -19.05
C TYR A 620 1.29 -1.80 -19.07
N TYR A 621 0.71 -1.09 -18.10
CA TYR A 621 0.76 0.38 -17.92
C TYR A 621 0.11 1.24 -19.01
N PHE A 622 -0.70 0.66 -19.89
CA PHE A 622 -1.61 1.45 -20.73
C PHE A 622 -2.57 2.29 -19.84
N PRO A 623 -2.85 3.58 -20.11
CA PRO A 623 -2.44 4.41 -21.26
C PRO A 623 -1.20 5.31 -21.03
N LEU A 624 -0.41 5.11 -19.97
CA LEU A 624 0.63 6.06 -19.55
C LEU A 624 1.69 6.34 -20.64
N TRP A 625 2.01 5.33 -21.45
CA TRP A 625 2.98 5.41 -22.55
C TRP A 625 2.34 5.60 -23.94
N GLU A 626 1.01 5.76 -24.03
CA GLU A 626 0.24 5.75 -25.29
C GLU A 626 0.79 6.77 -26.31
N LYS A 627 1.10 8.00 -25.86
CA LYS A 627 1.74 9.04 -26.70
C LYS A 627 3.11 8.61 -27.23
N GLY A 628 3.96 8.05 -26.37
CA GLY A 628 5.31 7.66 -26.75
C GLY A 628 5.32 6.55 -27.79
N VAL A 629 4.41 5.56 -27.66
CA VAL A 629 4.27 4.48 -28.64
C VAL A 629 3.67 5.00 -29.95
N HIS A 630 2.70 5.91 -29.88
CA HIS A 630 2.17 6.59 -31.08
C HIS A 630 3.31 7.27 -31.87
N ASP A 631 4.15 8.07 -31.21
CA ASP A 631 5.19 8.85 -31.87
C ASP A 631 6.27 7.95 -32.51
N VAL A 632 6.68 6.86 -31.82
CA VAL A 632 7.64 5.87 -32.35
C VAL A 632 7.09 5.14 -33.55
N LEU A 633 5.82 4.71 -33.51
CA LEU A 633 5.20 4.01 -34.62
C LEU A 633 4.92 4.94 -35.80
N GLN A 634 4.48 6.18 -35.58
CA GLN A 634 4.25 7.15 -36.64
C GLN A 634 5.52 7.40 -37.45
N SER A 635 6.66 7.57 -36.77
CA SER A 635 7.96 7.81 -37.40
C SER A 635 8.41 6.65 -38.29
N ASN A 636 8.04 5.42 -37.94
CA ASN A 636 8.44 4.21 -38.64
C ASN A 636 7.32 3.61 -39.52
N PHE A 637 6.13 4.22 -39.54
CA PHE A 637 4.95 3.66 -40.19
C PHE A 637 5.15 3.33 -41.68
N PRO A 638 5.77 4.19 -42.51
CA PRO A 638 6.00 3.86 -43.92
C PRO A 638 6.86 2.61 -44.12
N ILE A 639 7.87 2.42 -43.27
CA ILE A 639 8.76 1.25 -43.33
C ILE A 639 8.00 0.00 -42.87
N LEU A 640 7.22 0.10 -41.80
CA LEU A 640 6.40 -1.00 -41.30
C LEU A 640 5.36 -1.48 -42.33
N VAL A 641 4.77 -0.56 -43.09
CA VAL A 641 3.88 -0.89 -44.21
C VAL A 641 4.63 -1.69 -45.27
N ARG A 642 5.84 -1.26 -45.68
CA ARG A 642 6.65 -1.98 -46.68
C ARG A 642 7.09 -3.36 -46.19
N ILE A 643 7.42 -3.50 -44.91
CA ILE A 643 7.74 -4.80 -44.30
C ILE A 643 6.50 -5.70 -44.39
N PHE A 644 5.36 -5.24 -43.88
CA PHE A 644 4.12 -6.02 -43.90
C PHE A 644 3.75 -6.46 -45.32
N SER A 645 3.75 -5.53 -46.29
CA SER A 645 3.45 -5.83 -47.70
C SER A 645 4.43 -6.81 -48.36
N HIS A 646 5.68 -6.89 -47.91
CA HIS A 646 6.63 -7.88 -48.44
C HIS A 646 6.23 -9.30 -48.03
N TYR A 647 5.86 -9.48 -46.76
CA TYR A 647 5.59 -10.80 -46.21
C TYR A 647 4.18 -11.31 -46.51
N CYS A 648 3.19 -10.44 -46.75
CA CYS A 648 1.85 -10.85 -47.25
C CYS A 648 1.87 -11.37 -48.69
N LYS A 649 3.02 -11.32 -49.38
CA LYS A 649 3.23 -11.82 -50.75
C LYS A 649 3.98 -13.17 -50.73
N GLY A 650 3.94 -13.89 -49.60
CA GLY A 650 4.71 -15.10 -49.35
C GLY A 650 4.27 -16.31 -50.18
N VAL A 651 5.14 -17.33 -50.18
CA VAL A 651 5.21 -18.40 -51.20
C VAL A 651 4.07 -19.45 -51.11
N SER A 652 3.27 -19.45 -50.05
CA SER A 652 2.23 -20.46 -49.80
C SER A 652 0.82 -19.96 -50.21
N GLY A 653 0.44 -20.13 -51.48
CA GLY A 653 -0.99 -20.14 -51.84
C GLY A 653 -1.66 -18.80 -52.19
N VAL A 654 -0.95 -17.83 -52.77
CA VAL A 654 -1.60 -16.65 -53.37
C VAL A 654 -2.37 -17.05 -54.63
N ASP A 655 -3.64 -17.42 -54.44
CA ASP A 655 -4.60 -17.75 -55.50
C ASP A 655 -5.51 -16.54 -55.85
N SER A 656 -5.45 -15.45 -55.05
CA SER A 656 -6.28 -14.24 -55.24
C SER A 656 -5.60 -12.94 -54.79
N ALA A 657 -6.12 -11.79 -55.27
CA ALA A 657 -5.64 -10.46 -54.86
C ALA A 657 -5.96 -10.11 -53.38
N SER A 658 -7.01 -10.73 -52.80
CA SER A 658 -7.35 -10.57 -51.37
C SER A 658 -6.36 -11.23 -50.43
N ASP A 659 -5.73 -12.33 -50.86
CA ASP A 659 -4.70 -13.02 -50.06
C ASP A 659 -3.43 -12.15 -49.91
N ALA A 660 -3.15 -11.25 -50.85
CA ALA A 660 -1.95 -10.43 -50.86
C ALA A 660 -1.92 -9.26 -49.85
N LEU A 661 -3.01 -9.04 -49.10
CA LEU A 661 -3.16 -7.95 -48.12
C LEU A 661 -3.24 -8.41 -46.66
N GLU A 662 -3.16 -9.71 -46.42
CA GLU A 662 -3.22 -10.31 -45.08
C GLU A 662 -2.02 -11.24 -44.88
N MET A 663 -1.43 -11.21 -43.69
CA MET A 663 -0.25 -12.02 -43.37
C MET A 663 -0.67 -13.31 -42.67
N GLU A 664 -0.37 -14.45 -43.28
CA GLU A 664 -0.61 -15.77 -42.70
C GLU A 664 0.40 -16.12 -41.59
N LEU A 665 0.10 -17.17 -40.81
CA LEU A 665 0.99 -17.61 -39.74
C LEU A 665 2.35 -18.12 -40.25
N GLU A 666 2.40 -18.73 -41.45
CA GLU A 666 3.65 -19.17 -42.07
C GLU A 666 4.50 -17.97 -42.51
N GLU A 667 3.87 -16.97 -43.13
CA GLU A 667 4.53 -15.72 -43.54
C GLU A 667 5.03 -14.93 -42.33
N PHE A 668 4.26 -14.93 -41.24
CA PHE A 668 4.68 -14.39 -39.96
C PHE A 668 5.90 -15.13 -39.39
N HIS A 669 5.97 -16.46 -39.53
CA HIS A 669 7.14 -17.23 -39.11
C HIS A 669 8.40 -16.87 -39.89
N ASP A 670 8.27 -16.70 -41.21
CA ASP A 670 9.37 -16.28 -42.07
C ASP A 670 9.83 -14.85 -41.71
N TRP A 671 8.89 -13.94 -41.45
CA TRP A 671 9.21 -12.61 -40.95
C TRP A 671 9.91 -12.66 -39.59
N VAL A 672 9.44 -13.46 -38.64
CA VAL A 672 10.05 -13.61 -37.30
C VAL A 672 11.51 -14.06 -37.40
N LYS A 673 11.79 -15.02 -38.29
CA LYS A 673 13.15 -15.52 -38.56
C LYS A 673 14.03 -14.45 -39.20
N ASP A 674 13.54 -13.81 -40.26
CA ASP A 674 14.29 -12.76 -40.96
C ASP A 674 14.56 -11.56 -40.03
N ALA A 675 13.56 -11.12 -39.26
CA ALA A 675 13.69 -10.02 -38.30
C ALA A 675 14.58 -10.34 -37.09
N LYS A 676 14.93 -11.62 -36.87
CA LYS A 676 15.75 -12.11 -35.74
C LYS A 676 15.25 -11.65 -34.37
N ILE A 677 13.93 -11.63 -34.18
CA ILE A 677 13.31 -11.16 -32.95
C ILE A 677 13.15 -12.27 -31.89
N GLU A 678 13.31 -13.54 -32.28
CA GLU A 678 13.29 -14.67 -31.36
C GLU A 678 14.41 -14.59 -30.31
N THR A 679 14.08 -15.01 -29.10
CA THR A 679 15.05 -15.19 -28.02
C THR A 679 14.83 -16.56 -27.37
N ARG A 680 15.75 -16.99 -26.51
CA ARG A 680 15.61 -18.26 -25.78
C ARG A 680 14.31 -18.35 -24.96
N LEU A 681 13.79 -17.21 -24.48
CA LEU A 681 12.59 -17.15 -23.64
C LEU A 681 11.34 -16.69 -24.41
N VAL A 682 11.52 -15.93 -25.49
CA VAL A 682 10.44 -15.51 -26.39
C VAL A 682 10.67 -16.21 -27.74
N ASN A 683 10.15 -17.43 -27.84
CA ASN A 683 10.22 -18.27 -29.03
C ASN A 683 8.96 -18.11 -29.91
N PHE A 684 8.96 -18.71 -31.10
CA PHE A 684 7.84 -18.65 -32.03
C PHE A 684 6.52 -19.11 -31.40
N THR A 685 6.52 -20.17 -30.58
CA THR A 685 5.30 -20.66 -29.91
C THR A 685 4.64 -19.60 -29.04
N LEU A 686 5.43 -18.84 -28.28
CA LEU A 686 4.89 -17.72 -27.51
C LEU A 686 4.36 -16.61 -28.43
N MET A 687 5.06 -16.32 -29.53
CA MET A 687 4.62 -15.33 -30.52
C MET A 687 3.33 -15.75 -31.24
N THR A 688 3.09 -17.05 -31.45
CA THR A 688 1.82 -17.58 -32.00
C THR A 688 0.62 -17.24 -31.09
N ASN A 689 0.81 -17.24 -29.77
CA ASN A 689 -0.25 -16.81 -28.85
C ASN A 689 -0.54 -15.31 -28.97
N VAL A 690 0.49 -14.50 -29.21
CA VAL A 690 0.35 -13.05 -29.46
C VAL A 690 -0.34 -12.80 -30.80
N PHE A 691 0.00 -13.59 -31.82
CA PHE A 691 -0.65 -13.60 -33.14
C PHE A 691 -2.15 -13.87 -33.01
N ALA A 692 -2.53 -14.96 -32.34
CA ALA A 692 -3.93 -15.30 -32.11
C ALA A 692 -4.68 -14.22 -31.32
N LYS A 693 -4.01 -13.58 -30.35
CA LYS A 693 -4.58 -12.47 -29.58
C LYS A 693 -4.79 -11.21 -30.42
N ALA A 694 -3.86 -10.91 -31.32
CA ALA A 694 -3.99 -9.77 -32.24
C ALA A 694 -5.12 -10.00 -33.25
N ASN A 695 -5.24 -11.22 -33.81
CA ASN A 695 -6.29 -11.59 -34.77
C ASN A 695 -7.70 -11.67 -34.13
N SER A 696 -7.79 -11.95 -32.83
CA SER A 696 -9.08 -11.96 -32.11
C SER A 696 -9.55 -10.56 -31.67
N ALA A 697 -8.76 -9.51 -31.89
CA ALA A 697 -8.96 -8.18 -31.33
C ALA A 697 -10.05 -7.32 -32.01
N ASN A 698 -11.15 -7.93 -32.46
CA ASN A 698 -12.39 -7.24 -32.79
C ASN A 698 -13.25 -7.02 -31.51
N THR A 699 -12.60 -6.58 -30.42
CA THR A 699 -13.04 -6.79 -29.03
C THR A 699 -13.57 -5.56 -28.30
N ALA A 700 -14.14 -4.58 -29.01
CA ALA A 700 -14.90 -3.50 -28.38
C ALA A 700 -16.03 -4.05 -27.48
N ASP A 701 -16.74 -5.08 -27.96
CA ASP A 701 -17.83 -5.74 -27.22
C ASP A 701 -17.33 -6.53 -26.01
N ALA A 702 -16.16 -7.17 -26.09
CA ALA A 702 -15.59 -7.95 -24.98
C ALA A 702 -15.07 -7.05 -23.84
N PHE A 703 -14.53 -5.87 -24.16
CA PHE A 703 -14.11 -4.89 -23.15
C PHE A 703 -15.31 -4.24 -22.46
N GLU A 704 -16.35 -3.84 -23.20
CA GLU A 704 -17.61 -3.37 -22.61
C GLU A 704 -18.27 -4.45 -21.75
N GLN A 705 -18.26 -5.71 -22.18
CA GLN A 705 -18.75 -6.83 -21.40
C GLN A 705 -17.93 -7.06 -20.13
N ARG A 706 -16.60 -6.91 -20.14
CA ARG A 706 -15.78 -6.97 -18.90
C ARG A 706 -16.08 -5.82 -17.95
N LYS A 707 -16.33 -4.61 -18.48
CA LYS A 707 -16.73 -3.43 -17.69
C LYS A 707 -18.13 -3.58 -17.08
N LYS A 708 -19.06 -4.19 -17.83
CA LYS A 708 -20.43 -4.52 -17.36
C LYS A 708 -20.44 -5.72 -16.39
N ALA A 709 -19.66 -6.77 -16.65
CA ALA A 709 -19.55 -7.94 -15.79
C ALA A 709 -18.92 -7.63 -14.43
N LYS A 710 -17.92 -6.73 -14.36
CA LYS A 710 -17.33 -6.26 -13.09
C LYS A 710 -18.28 -5.34 -12.30
N ARG A 711 -19.18 -4.61 -12.95
CA ARG A 711 -20.23 -3.82 -12.29
C ARG A 711 -21.39 -4.69 -11.79
N GLY A 712 -21.66 -5.83 -12.42
CA GLY A 712 -22.76 -6.74 -12.06
C GLY A 712 -22.38 -7.89 -11.11
N SER A 713 -21.09 -8.19 -10.93
CA SER A 713 -20.65 -9.38 -10.17
C SER A 713 -20.92 -9.28 -8.66
N ALA A 714 -21.04 -8.08 -8.08
CA ALA A 714 -21.39 -7.92 -6.67
C ALA A 714 -22.87 -8.23 -6.40
N VAL A 715 -23.78 -7.83 -7.30
CA VAL A 715 -25.23 -8.06 -7.15
C VAL A 715 -25.62 -9.52 -7.45
N ALA A 716 -24.91 -10.19 -8.37
CA ALA A 716 -25.17 -11.60 -8.70
C ALA A 716 -24.69 -12.58 -7.61
N ALA A 717 -23.69 -12.19 -6.81
CA ALA A 717 -23.20 -12.99 -5.69
C ALA A 717 -24.19 -13.03 -4.51
N GLU A 718 -24.99 -11.97 -4.30
CA GLU A 718 -26.07 -11.97 -3.30
C GLU A 718 -27.28 -12.80 -3.73
N LEU A 719 -27.59 -12.89 -5.03
CA LEU A 719 -28.73 -13.68 -5.52
C LEU A 719 -28.46 -15.19 -5.57
N LYS A 720 -27.20 -15.62 -5.75
CA LYS A 720 -26.83 -17.05 -5.71
C LYS A 720 -26.62 -17.62 -4.29
N GLY A 721 -26.48 -16.76 -3.28
CA GLY A 721 -26.26 -17.18 -1.89
C GLY A 721 -27.47 -17.85 -1.20
N ASN A 722 -28.63 -17.94 -1.87
CA ASN A 722 -29.88 -18.39 -1.24
C ASN A 722 -30.38 -19.78 -1.69
N GLU A 723 -29.74 -20.45 -2.66
CA GLU A 723 -30.20 -21.78 -3.14
C GLU A 723 -29.34 -22.98 -2.68
N ASP A 724 -28.07 -22.78 -2.30
CA ASP A 724 -27.15 -23.91 -2.05
C ASP A 724 -26.99 -24.34 -0.58
N LYS A 725 -28.07 -24.24 0.23
CA LYS A 725 -28.10 -24.76 1.62
C LYS A 725 -28.81 -26.12 1.79
N LYS A 726 -28.93 -26.92 0.74
CA LYS A 726 -29.36 -28.32 0.84
C LYS A 726 -28.54 -29.18 -0.14
N LYS A 727 -27.81 -30.15 0.43
CA LYS A 727 -26.88 -31.13 -0.21
C LYS A 727 -25.44 -30.59 -0.25
N ASP A 728 -24.40 -31.21 0.30
CA ASP A 728 -24.23 -32.58 0.79
C ASP A 728 -23.19 -32.63 1.93
N ALA A 729 -23.49 -33.49 2.89
CA ALA A 729 -22.56 -33.97 3.90
C ALA A 729 -22.01 -35.33 3.44
N LYS A 730 -20.73 -35.38 3.06
CA LYS A 730 -19.77 -36.51 3.23
C LYS A 730 -18.69 -36.46 2.16
N ALA A 731 -17.47 -36.08 2.56
CA ALA A 731 -16.23 -36.84 2.32
C ALA A 731 -15.06 -35.98 2.80
N ARG A 732 -14.42 -36.39 3.88
CA ARG A 732 -13.08 -35.94 4.26
C ARG A 732 -12.08 -36.98 3.79
N VAL A 733 -10.86 -36.49 3.56
CA VAL A 733 -9.55 -37.15 3.48
C VAL A 733 -9.04 -37.43 2.06
N GLY A 734 -7.97 -36.74 1.69
CA GLY A 734 -7.07 -37.16 0.62
C GLY A 734 -6.32 -36.03 -0.08
N ASP A 735 -5.09 -35.79 0.39
CA ASP A 735 -3.92 -35.34 -0.38
C ASP A 735 -3.64 -33.83 -0.58
N PHE A 736 -2.54 -33.41 0.04
CA PHE A 736 -1.92 -32.08 -0.03
C PHE A 736 -0.77 -32.18 -1.05
N SER A 737 -1.04 -31.96 -2.34
CA SER A 737 0.01 -31.79 -3.36
C SER A 737 -0.56 -31.36 -4.72
N LYS A 738 -0.83 -30.06 -4.90
CA LYS A 738 -0.76 -29.28 -6.17
C LYS A 738 -1.64 -28.05 -6.00
N ASP A 739 -1.04 -26.93 -5.62
CA ASP A 739 -1.72 -25.62 -5.65
C ASP A 739 -0.67 -24.50 -5.73
N THR A 740 0.09 -24.46 -6.84
CA THR A 740 0.88 -23.27 -7.22
C THR A 740 1.06 -23.12 -8.74
N GLU A 741 0.24 -23.75 -9.57
CA GLU A 741 0.25 -23.56 -11.02
C GLU A 741 -1.18 -23.53 -11.56
N ASP A 742 -1.89 -22.42 -11.36
CA ASP A 742 -2.86 -21.89 -12.34
C ASP A 742 -3.56 -20.65 -11.78
N ARG A 743 -2.99 -19.46 -12.06
CA ARG A 743 -3.68 -18.18 -11.84
C ARG A 743 -3.83 -17.32 -13.09
N PHE A 744 -3.55 -17.87 -14.26
CA PHE A 744 -3.78 -17.23 -15.56
C PHE A 744 -4.42 -18.14 -16.62
N GLY A 745 -4.85 -19.35 -16.26
CA GLY A 745 -5.76 -20.14 -17.08
C GLY A 745 -7.13 -19.48 -17.12
N VAL A 746 -7.51 -18.89 -18.25
CA VAL A 746 -8.88 -18.51 -18.54
C VAL A 746 -9.66 -19.81 -18.72
N GLU A 747 -10.21 -20.34 -17.64
CA GLU A 747 -11.16 -21.45 -17.68
C GLU A 747 -12.46 -20.93 -18.33
N GLN A 748 -12.66 -21.30 -19.59
CA GLN A 748 -13.90 -21.03 -20.32
C GLN A 748 -15.05 -21.78 -19.64
N VAL A 749 -15.94 -21.04 -19.00
CA VAL A 749 -17.24 -21.57 -18.57
C VAL A 749 -18.10 -21.79 -19.81
N TRP A 750 -18.26 -23.05 -20.20
CA TRP A 750 -19.18 -23.49 -21.26
C TRP A 750 -20.63 -23.35 -20.78
N GLY A 751 -21.38 -22.47 -21.44
CA GLY A 751 -22.82 -22.32 -21.23
C GLY A 751 -23.44 -21.40 -22.27
N GLU A 752 -24.05 -22.02 -23.28
CA GLU A 752 -24.96 -21.46 -24.30
C GLU A 752 -24.36 -20.82 -25.57
N ARG A 753 -24.96 -21.25 -26.70
CA ARG A 753 -24.51 -21.10 -28.08
C ARG A 753 -24.61 -19.65 -28.57
N PHE A 754 -23.47 -18.98 -28.72
CA PHE A 754 -23.30 -17.93 -29.72
C PHE A 754 -22.11 -18.30 -30.61
N LYS A 755 -22.35 -18.39 -31.92
CA LYS A 755 -21.32 -18.66 -32.93
C LYS A 755 -20.36 -17.47 -32.99
N VAL A 756 -19.26 -17.53 -32.24
CA VAL A 756 -18.09 -16.69 -32.48
C VAL A 756 -17.50 -17.12 -33.81
N LYS A 757 -17.38 -16.18 -34.77
CA LYS A 757 -16.71 -16.42 -36.05
C LYS A 757 -15.30 -16.93 -35.73
N LYS A 758 -14.90 -18.08 -36.30
CA LYS A 758 -13.53 -18.59 -36.12
C LYS A 758 -12.54 -17.48 -36.53
N PRO A 759 -11.46 -17.23 -35.78
CA PRO A 759 -10.41 -16.32 -36.21
C PRO A 759 -9.85 -16.81 -37.56
N ASP A 760 -9.76 -15.93 -38.57
CA ASP A 760 -9.35 -16.26 -39.94
C ASP A 760 -7.84 -16.55 -40.10
N ASN A 761 -7.10 -16.75 -39.00
CA ASN A 761 -5.66 -17.09 -38.97
C ASN A 761 -4.75 -16.17 -39.81
N ARG A 762 -5.18 -14.92 -40.05
CA ARG A 762 -4.55 -13.95 -40.94
C ARG A 762 -4.49 -12.57 -40.31
N LEU A 763 -3.34 -11.91 -40.30
CA LEU A 763 -3.18 -10.58 -39.71
C LEU A 763 -3.33 -9.49 -40.77
N THR A 764 -4.14 -8.49 -40.47
CA THR A 764 -4.15 -7.21 -41.18
C THR A 764 -3.00 -6.31 -40.71
N LEU A 765 -2.71 -5.24 -41.47
CA LEU A 765 -1.68 -4.25 -41.10
C LEU A 765 -1.90 -3.66 -39.70
N VAL A 766 -3.14 -3.40 -39.31
CA VAL A 766 -3.49 -2.84 -37.99
C VAL A 766 -3.11 -3.83 -36.88
N GLU A 767 -3.44 -5.10 -37.06
CA GLU A 767 -3.16 -6.16 -36.09
C GLU A 767 -1.67 -6.46 -36.01
N PHE A 768 -0.95 -6.43 -37.15
CA PHE A 768 0.50 -6.54 -37.19
C PHE A 768 1.18 -5.44 -36.37
N VAL A 769 0.78 -4.17 -36.54
CA VAL A 769 1.35 -3.05 -35.77
C VAL A 769 1.02 -3.20 -34.27
N GLY A 770 -0.21 -3.59 -33.92
CA GLY A 770 -0.58 -3.87 -32.53
C GLY A 770 0.17 -5.06 -31.91
N LEU A 771 0.51 -6.06 -32.73
CA LEU A 771 1.30 -7.22 -32.35
C LEU A 771 2.76 -6.85 -32.09
N LEU A 772 3.36 -5.96 -32.90
CA LEU A 772 4.72 -5.45 -32.67
C LEU A 772 4.88 -4.83 -31.28
N VAL A 773 3.90 -4.04 -30.82
CA VAL A 773 3.92 -3.45 -29.48
C VAL A 773 3.96 -4.55 -28.41
N ARG A 774 3.12 -5.59 -28.53
CA ARG A 774 3.08 -6.71 -27.57
C ARG A 774 4.37 -7.52 -27.57
N ILE A 775 4.90 -7.84 -28.75
CA ILE A 775 6.15 -8.59 -28.87
C ILE A 775 7.32 -7.78 -28.31
N SER A 776 7.39 -6.47 -28.57
CA SER A 776 8.46 -5.63 -28.05
C SER A 776 8.51 -5.62 -26.52
N PHE A 777 7.35 -5.54 -25.87
CA PHE A 777 7.25 -5.61 -24.42
C PHE A 777 7.64 -6.98 -23.88
N LEU A 778 7.14 -8.07 -24.45
CA LEU A 778 7.46 -9.44 -24.04
C LEU A 778 8.95 -9.77 -24.25
N ARG A 779 9.53 -9.30 -25.35
CA ARG A 779 10.94 -9.52 -25.68
C ARG A 779 11.88 -8.82 -24.70
N ALA A 780 11.58 -7.58 -24.32
CA ALA A 780 12.34 -6.87 -23.31
C ALA A 780 12.10 -7.41 -21.90
N ASN A 781 10.92 -8.00 -21.65
CA ASN A 781 10.49 -8.49 -20.34
C ASN A 781 10.00 -9.95 -20.37
N PRO A 782 10.86 -10.93 -20.70
CA PRO A 782 10.45 -12.31 -20.98
C PRO A 782 9.91 -13.07 -19.76
N LYS A 783 10.25 -12.62 -18.55
CA LYS A 783 9.77 -13.19 -17.28
C LYS A 783 8.65 -12.37 -16.64
N HIS A 784 8.08 -11.41 -17.37
CA HIS A 784 6.98 -10.60 -16.87
C HIS A 784 5.75 -11.49 -16.61
N GLY A 785 5.18 -11.39 -15.40
CA GLY A 785 4.08 -12.26 -14.95
C GLY A 785 4.50 -13.54 -14.22
N SER A 786 5.79 -13.88 -14.19
CA SER A 786 6.31 -15.00 -13.37
C SER A 786 6.43 -14.59 -11.89
N TYR A 787 5.97 -15.46 -10.97
CA TYR A 787 5.92 -15.18 -9.52
C TYR A 787 7.29 -14.80 -8.91
N ASP A 788 8.37 -15.38 -9.45
CA ASP A 788 9.73 -15.20 -8.91
C ASP A 788 10.54 -14.06 -9.58
N ASN A 789 9.95 -13.32 -10.53
CA ASN A 789 10.69 -12.29 -11.24
C ASN A 789 10.71 -10.96 -10.45
N LYS A 790 11.91 -10.54 -10.02
CA LYS A 790 12.17 -9.27 -9.33
C LYS A 790 12.87 -8.22 -10.21
N GLN A 791 13.05 -8.49 -11.50
CA GLN A 791 13.72 -7.57 -12.42
C GLN A 791 12.82 -6.37 -12.74
N GLU A 792 13.43 -5.19 -12.83
CA GLU A 792 12.74 -3.97 -13.23
C GLU A 792 12.22 -4.10 -14.67
N VAL A 793 10.95 -3.73 -14.87
CA VAL A 793 10.29 -3.83 -16.17
C VAL A 793 10.83 -2.72 -17.08
N GLN A 794 11.35 -3.08 -18.25
CA GLN A 794 11.67 -2.13 -19.30
C GLN A 794 10.38 -1.61 -19.94
N PRO A 795 10.05 -0.31 -19.79
CA PRO A 795 8.77 0.23 -20.17
C PRO A 795 8.68 0.54 -21.67
N LEU A 796 7.45 0.57 -22.19
CA LEU A 796 7.14 1.23 -23.45
C LEU A 796 7.25 2.77 -23.26
N PRO A 797 7.65 3.54 -24.28
CA PRO A 797 7.95 3.12 -25.65
C PRO A 797 9.39 2.60 -25.88
N GLY A 798 10.29 2.67 -24.90
CA GLY A 798 11.72 2.42 -25.11
C GLY A 798 12.06 1.01 -25.64
N CYS A 799 11.36 -0.02 -25.14
CA CYS A 799 11.53 -1.38 -25.64
C CYS A 799 11.05 -1.57 -27.09
N LEU A 800 10.01 -0.83 -27.52
CA LEU A 800 9.54 -0.82 -28.91
C LEU A 800 10.55 -0.16 -29.83
N ALA A 801 11.05 1.02 -29.47
CA ALA A 801 12.07 1.72 -30.25
C ALA A 801 13.32 0.84 -30.43
N THR A 802 13.81 0.24 -29.33
CA THR A 802 14.96 -0.68 -29.36
C THR A 802 14.71 -1.88 -30.29
N MET A 803 13.51 -2.49 -30.22
CA MET A 803 13.18 -3.63 -31.08
C MET A 803 13.14 -3.23 -32.57
N LEU A 804 12.53 -2.09 -32.88
CA LEU A 804 12.42 -1.59 -34.25
C LEU A 804 13.78 -1.24 -34.84
N GLU A 805 14.58 -0.46 -34.12
CA GLU A 805 15.88 0.06 -34.59
C GLU A 805 16.96 -1.02 -34.66
N SER A 806 16.99 -1.95 -33.70
CA SER A 806 18.08 -2.95 -33.61
C SER A 806 17.77 -4.27 -34.32
N PHE A 807 16.49 -4.61 -34.53
CA PHE A 807 16.11 -5.93 -35.03
C PHE A 807 15.19 -5.87 -36.26
N VAL A 808 14.01 -5.25 -36.14
CA VAL A 808 12.99 -5.31 -37.20
C VAL A 808 13.44 -4.58 -38.46
N ILE A 809 13.73 -3.28 -38.36
CA ILE A 809 14.03 -2.45 -39.54
C ILE A 809 15.30 -2.90 -40.29
N PRO A 810 16.42 -3.26 -39.61
CA PRO A 810 17.64 -3.65 -40.31
C PRO A 810 17.61 -5.05 -40.93
N ASN A 811 16.80 -5.98 -40.39
CA ASN A 811 16.84 -7.38 -40.82
C ASN A 811 15.62 -7.82 -41.65
N SER A 812 14.46 -7.17 -41.49
CA SER A 812 13.26 -7.52 -42.27
C SER A 812 13.40 -7.09 -43.73
N LYS A 813 12.94 -7.96 -44.63
CA LYS A 813 12.79 -7.61 -46.05
C LYS A 813 11.66 -6.60 -46.22
N GLN A 814 11.78 -5.74 -47.23
CA GLN A 814 10.85 -4.65 -47.50
C GLN A 814 10.32 -4.74 -48.94
N ASP A 815 9.08 -4.33 -49.12
CA ASP A 815 8.51 -4.14 -50.44
C ASP A 815 9.10 -2.88 -51.09
N MET A 816 9.96 -3.09 -52.08
CA MET A 816 10.63 -2.03 -52.84
C MET A 816 9.84 -1.60 -54.08
N SER A 817 8.59 -2.02 -54.22
CA SER A 817 7.80 -1.79 -55.43
C SER A 817 7.67 -0.30 -55.76
N GLN A 818 7.29 0.51 -54.77
CA GLN A 818 7.17 1.97 -54.93
C GLN A 818 8.53 2.63 -55.22
N VAL A 819 9.59 2.20 -54.55
CA VAL A 819 10.96 2.70 -54.78
C VAL A 819 11.40 2.40 -56.22
N PHE A 820 11.06 1.21 -56.73
CA PHE A 820 11.36 0.84 -58.12
C PHE A 820 10.53 1.66 -59.13
N ARG A 821 9.25 1.98 -58.85
CA ARG A 821 8.46 2.89 -59.70
C ARG A 821 9.07 4.27 -59.76
N GLU A 822 9.50 4.80 -58.62
CA GLU A 822 10.21 6.08 -58.55
C GLU A 822 11.54 6.02 -59.30
N GLN A 823 12.28 4.91 -59.20
CA GLN A 823 13.51 4.70 -59.97
C GLN A 823 13.22 4.70 -61.49
N LEU A 824 12.20 3.97 -61.95
CA LEU A 824 11.81 3.94 -63.36
C LEU A 824 11.37 5.32 -63.86
N ALA A 825 10.62 6.08 -63.07
CA ALA A 825 10.15 7.41 -63.44
C ALA A 825 11.30 8.43 -63.54
N ASN A 826 12.33 8.29 -62.71
CA ASN A 826 13.47 9.21 -62.66
C ASN A 826 14.62 8.81 -63.61
N ASP A 827 14.70 7.55 -64.06
CA ASP A 827 15.74 7.09 -64.99
C ASP A 827 15.38 7.44 -66.45
N GLY A 828 15.98 8.53 -66.94
CA GLY A 828 15.76 9.01 -68.31
C GLY A 828 16.17 8.01 -69.41
N ALA A 829 17.15 7.14 -69.16
CA ALA A 829 17.60 6.14 -70.14
C ALA A 829 16.57 5.00 -70.27
N VAL A 830 16.00 4.55 -69.16
CA VAL A 830 14.92 3.55 -69.17
C VAL A 830 13.67 4.12 -69.84
N GLN A 831 13.30 5.36 -69.54
CA GLN A 831 12.16 6.04 -70.19
C GLN A 831 12.34 6.17 -71.71
N ALA A 832 13.57 6.46 -72.17
CA ALA A 832 13.87 6.50 -73.61
C ALA A 832 13.68 5.12 -74.28
N MET A 833 14.05 4.03 -73.62
CA MET A 833 13.83 2.67 -74.13
C MET A 833 12.36 2.28 -74.14
N ILE A 834 11.61 2.62 -73.08
CA ILE A 834 10.16 2.42 -73.04
C ILE A 834 9.51 3.17 -74.21
N HIS A 835 9.85 4.45 -74.42
CA HIS A 835 9.31 5.25 -75.51
C HIS A 835 9.64 4.65 -76.90
N LYS A 836 10.86 4.13 -77.10
CA LYS A 836 11.29 3.49 -78.36
C LYS A 836 10.43 2.28 -78.73
N TYR A 837 10.05 1.45 -77.76
CA TYR A 837 9.29 0.21 -77.97
C TYR A 837 7.78 0.31 -77.63
N ASN A 838 7.31 1.47 -77.17
CA ASN A 838 5.96 1.66 -76.63
C ASN A 838 4.86 1.20 -77.60
N GLU A 839 4.92 1.63 -78.86
CA GLU A 839 3.91 1.28 -79.87
C GLU A 839 3.85 -0.23 -80.13
N ASP A 840 5.00 -0.89 -80.23
CA ASP A 840 5.07 -2.34 -80.48
C ASP A 840 4.59 -3.14 -79.27
N LEU A 841 4.99 -2.73 -78.05
CA LEU A 841 4.54 -3.33 -76.80
C LEU A 841 3.03 -3.15 -76.59
N LYS A 842 2.48 -1.98 -76.94
CA LYS A 842 1.04 -1.71 -76.83
C LYS A 842 0.24 -2.54 -77.82
N LYS A 843 0.71 -2.66 -79.06
CA LYS A 843 0.13 -3.57 -80.07
C LYS A 843 0.16 -5.02 -79.59
N TRP A 844 1.30 -5.48 -79.07
CA TRP A 844 1.44 -6.83 -78.52
C TRP A 844 0.45 -7.07 -77.36
N TYR A 845 0.40 -6.15 -76.40
CA TYR A 845 -0.46 -6.22 -75.22
C TYR A 845 -1.95 -6.32 -75.60
N SER A 846 -2.44 -5.41 -76.46
CA SER A 846 -3.83 -5.42 -76.90
C SER A 846 -4.20 -6.68 -77.68
N GLN A 847 -3.29 -7.19 -78.53
CA GLN A 847 -3.54 -8.41 -79.29
C GLN A 847 -3.46 -9.67 -78.42
N CYS A 848 -2.58 -9.70 -77.43
CA CYS A 848 -2.47 -10.79 -76.44
C CYS A 848 -3.80 -10.97 -75.69
N ILE A 849 -4.37 -9.89 -75.15
CA ILE A 849 -5.66 -9.91 -74.44
C ILE A 849 -6.78 -10.36 -75.40
N PHE A 850 -6.86 -9.76 -76.58
CA PHE A 850 -7.89 -10.09 -77.57
C PHE A 850 -7.89 -11.58 -77.97
N LEU A 851 -6.71 -12.12 -78.29
CA LEU A 851 -6.57 -13.49 -78.79
C LEU A 851 -6.80 -14.54 -77.70
N THR A 852 -6.40 -14.26 -76.46
CA THR A 852 -6.53 -15.20 -75.34
C THR A 852 -7.98 -15.27 -74.84
N GLN A 853 -8.69 -14.14 -74.79
CA GLN A 853 -10.12 -14.11 -74.47
C GLN A 853 -10.97 -14.77 -75.57
N LYS A 854 -10.66 -14.53 -76.86
CA LYS A 854 -11.32 -15.20 -77.99
C LYS A 854 -11.16 -16.72 -77.92
N ALA A 855 -9.95 -17.22 -77.66
CA ALA A 855 -9.68 -18.65 -77.54
C ALA A 855 -10.37 -19.31 -76.32
N GLY A 856 -10.58 -18.55 -75.23
CA GLY A 856 -11.32 -18.99 -74.06
C GLY A 856 -12.83 -19.17 -74.31
N MET A 857 -13.44 -18.31 -75.13
CA MET A 857 -14.85 -18.39 -75.50
C MET A 857 -15.17 -19.57 -76.44
N GLU A 858 -14.29 -19.87 -77.41
CA GLU A 858 -14.46 -20.99 -78.34
C GLU A 858 -14.47 -22.37 -77.62
N LYS A 859 -13.76 -22.50 -76.50
CA LYS A 859 -13.75 -23.74 -75.68
C LYS A 859 -15.00 -23.98 -74.85
N LYS A 860 -15.78 -22.94 -74.53
CA LYS A 860 -17.00 -23.05 -73.70
C LYS A 860 -18.30 -23.24 -74.51
N GLY A 861 -18.21 -23.44 -75.83
CA GLY A 861 -19.37 -23.75 -76.68
C GLY A 861 -20.38 -22.60 -76.88
N GLY A 862 -20.00 -21.36 -76.55
CA GLY A 862 -20.86 -20.19 -76.69
C GLY A 862 -20.72 -19.55 -78.08
N VAL A 863 -21.80 -19.58 -78.87
CA VAL A 863 -21.91 -18.81 -80.13
C VAL A 863 -22.12 -17.33 -79.78
N GLY A 864 -21.04 -16.60 -79.54
CA GLY A 864 -21.04 -15.15 -79.36
C GLY A 864 -19.92 -14.53 -80.19
N LEU A 865 -20.28 -13.89 -81.31
CA LEU A 865 -19.34 -13.08 -82.09
C LEU A 865 -18.91 -11.88 -81.24
N VAL A 866 -17.66 -11.83 -80.79
CA VAL A 866 -17.04 -10.58 -80.31
C VAL A 866 -16.91 -9.65 -81.52
N LYS A 867 -17.74 -8.60 -81.56
CA LYS A 867 -17.89 -7.73 -82.75
C LYS A 867 -16.92 -6.54 -82.80
N SER A 868 -16.20 -6.22 -81.73
CA SER A 868 -15.15 -5.18 -81.79
C SER A 868 -14.16 -5.28 -80.63
N SER A 869 -12.98 -4.67 -80.78
CA SER A 869 -11.95 -4.54 -79.72
C SER A 869 -12.33 -3.56 -78.60
N ALA A 870 -13.50 -2.93 -78.65
CA ALA A 870 -13.91 -1.88 -77.71
C ALA A 870 -14.64 -2.41 -76.46
N ASP A 871 -15.12 -3.67 -76.49
CA ASP A 871 -15.91 -4.28 -75.39
C ASP A 871 -15.09 -5.25 -74.52
N ILE A 872 -13.76 -5.19 -74.58
CA ILE A 872 -12.85 -6.10 -73.90
C ILE A 872 -12.21 -5.39 -72.70
N ASP A 873 -12.28 -6.01 -71.52
CA ASP A 873 -11.49 -5.59 -70.35
C ASP A 873 -10.03 -5.46 -70.75
N GLN A 874 -9.53 -4.23 -70.77
CA GLN A 874 -8.19 -3.89 -71.24
C GLN A 874 -7.11 -4.22 -70.21
N LYS A 875 -7.25 -5.33 -69.48
CA LYS A 875 -6.31 -5.78 -68.46
C LYS A 875 -5.82 -7.21 -68.74
N LEU A 876 -4.53 -7.43 -68.52
CA LEU A 876 -3.87 -8.73 -68.72
C LEU A 876 -4.01 -9.58 -67.46
N LEU A 877 -4.65 -10.74 -67.58
CA LEU A 877 -4.87 -11.67 -66.45
C LEU A 877 -3.59 -12.40 -66.04
N PHE A 878 -3.45 -12.69 -64.75
CA PHE A 878 -2.30 -13.40 -64.17
C PHE A 878 -2.01 -14.75 -64.84
N ASP A 879 -3.02 -15.59 -65.02
CA ASP A 879 -2.84 -16.92 -65.64
C ASP A 879 -2.33 -16.82 -67.09
N VAL A 880 -2.84 -15.83 -67.84
CA VAL A 880 -2.40 -15.57 -69.21
C VAL A 880 -0.93 -15.13 -69.23
N TRP A 881 -0.54 -14.25 -68.31
CA TRP A 881 0.87 -13.83 -68.17
C TRP A 881 1.78 -15.01 -67.86
N LEU A 882 1.41 -15.89 -66.93
CA LEU A 882 2.22 -17.07 -66.61
C LEU A 882 2.33 -18.04 -67.78
N ASP A 883 1.27 -18.23 -68.54
CA ASP A 883 1.29 -19.09 -69.74
C ASP A 883 2.20 -18.51 -70.83
N VAL A 884 2.25 -17.18 -70.99
CA VAL A 884 3.23 -16.51 -71.86
C VAL A 884 4.65 -16.72 -71.35
N CYS A 885 4.90 -16.49 -70.05
CA CYS A 885 6.22 -16.66 -69.45
C CYS A 885 6.77 -18.09 -69.57
N LYS A 886 5.90 -19.11 -69.46
CA LYS A 886 6.26 -20.53 -69.62
C LYS A 886 6.42 -20.97 -71.08
N GLY A 887 6.02 -20.12 -72.04
CA GLY A 887 5.94 -20.48 -73.46
C GLY A 887 4.79 -21.46 -73.78
N ALA A 888 3.81 -21.63 -72.89
CA ALA A 888 2.60 -22.42 -73.14
C ALA A 888 1.68 -21.70 -74.14
N ILE A 889 1.74 -20.36 -74.13
CA ILE A 889 1.16 -19.48 -75.13
C ILE A 889 2.30 -18.69 -75.76
N SER A 890 2.41 -18.72 -77.08
CA SER A 890 3.33 -17.85 -77.82
C SER A 890 2.59 -17.12 -78.93
N PHE A 891 3.17 -16.00 -79.35
CA PHE A 891 2.61 -15.20 -80.43
C PHE A 891 3.64 -15.11 -81.53
N LYS A 892 3.24 -15.27 -82.79
CA LYS A 892 4.14 -15.11 -83.93
C LYS A 892 3.60 -14.04 -84.86
N GLN A 893 4.46 -13.11 -85.24
CA GLN A 893 4.13 -12.16 -86.30
C GLN A 893 4.41 -12.83 -87.66
N LEU A 894 3.40 -12.89 -88.53
CA LEU A 894 3.57 -13.43 -89.89
C LEU A 894 4.37 -12.43 -90.73
N LYS A 895 5.33 -12.93 -91.53
CA LYS A 895 6.18 -12.11 -92.39
C LYS A 895 5.31 -11.31 -93.36
N GLY A 896 5.29 -9.98 -93.21
CA GLY A 896 4.49 -9.05 -94.02
C GLY A 896 3.11 -8.67 -93.44
N SER A 897 2.77 -9.12 -92.22
CA SER A 897 1.54 -8.76 -91.49
C SER A 897 1.87 -7.98 -90.22
N GLU A 898 1.13 -6.91 -89.94
CA GLU A 898 1.23 -6.18 -88.66
C GLU A 898 0.54 -6.91 -87.50
N ASN A 899 -0.28 -7.92 -87.80
CA ASN A 899 -1.03 -8.68 -86.80
C ASN A 899 -0.24 -9.88 -86.28
N TRP A 900 -0.28 -10.07 -84.96
CA TRP A 900 0.15 -11.25 -84.23
C TRP A 900 -0.89 -12.35 -84.33
N THR A 901 -0.43 -13.60 -84.42
CA THR A 901 -1.28 -14.78 -84.33
C THR A 901 -0.93 -15.58 -83.10
N LEU A 902 -1.97 -16.08 -82.42
CA LEU A 902 -1.80 -16.98 -81.29
C LEU A 902 -1.28 -18.32 -81.80
N VAL A 903 -0.05 -18.65 -81.42
CA VAL A 903 0.55 -19.95 -81.67
C VAL A 903 0.54 -20.69 -80.34
N LYS A 904 -0.37 -21.65 -80.21
CA LYS A 904 -0.35 -22.52 -79.04
C LYS A 904 0.78 -23.52 -79.23
N ALA A 905 1.79 -23.50 -78.37
CA ALA A 905 2.76 -24.58 -78.32
C ALA A 905 1.98 -25.85 -77.95
N THR A 906 1.95 -26.85 -78.84
CA THR A 906 1.49 -28.20 -78.49
C THR A 906 2.52 -28.78 -77.54
N ALA A 907 2.41 -28.44 -76.25
CA ALA A 907 3.05 -29.22 -75.20
C ALA A 907 2.38 -30.59 -75.24
N ASN A 908 3.11 -31.57 -75.74
CA ASN A 908 2.75 -32.97 -75.54
C ASN A 908 2.73 -33.17 -74.00
N PRO A 909 1.72 -33.80 -73.39
CA PRO A 909 1.65 -33.95 -71.93
C PRO A 909 2.85 -34.68 -71.29
N ASN A 910 3.72 -35.28 -72.12
CA ASN A 910 4.96 -35.95 -71.73
C ASN A 910 6.23 -35.09 -71.93
N ASP A 911 6.14 -33.89 -72.51
CA ASP A 911 7.27 -32.95 -72.57
C ASP A 911 7.37 -32.18 -71.26
N ILE A 912 8.38 -32.52 -70.46
CA ILE A 912 8.69 -31.86 -69.17
C ILE A 912 9.52 -30.56 -69.41
N GLY A 913 9.47 -29.99 -70.63
CA GLY A 913 10.26 -28.84 -71.05
C GLY A 913 9.47 -27.52 -71.11
N LEU A 914 10.16 -26.40 -70.87
CA LEU A 914 9.67 -25.05 -71.19
C LEU A 914 9.57 -24.89 -72.72
N GLY A 915 8.60 -24.12 -73.22
CA GLY A 915 8.46 -23.90 -74.67
C GLY A 915 9.66 -23.11 -75.25
N GLU A 916 9.96 -23.29 -76.54
CA GLU A 916 11.06 -22.60 -77.26
C GLU A 916 11.02 -21.06 -77.21
N THR A 917 9.87 -20.49 -76.80
CA THR A 917 9.61 -19.04 -76.68
C THR A 917 9.38 -18.61 -75.24
N ALA A 918 9.71 -19.47 -74.27
CA ALA A 918 9.54 -19.17 -72.86
C ALA A 918 10.44 -18.00 -72.44
N LEU A 919 9.88 -17.09 -71.65
CA LEU A 919 10.64 -16.02 -71.00
C LEU A 919 11.38 -16.54 -69.77
N VAL A 920 10.80 -17.54 -69.10
CA VAL A 920 11.37 -18.24 -67.95
C VAL A 920 12.36 -19.30 -68.46
N GLY A 921 13.51 -19.41 -67.80
CA GLY A 921 14.56 -20.36 -68.18
C GLY A 921 15.95 -19.87 -67.79
N GLU A 922 16.94 -20.74 -67.98
CA GLU A 922 18.36 -20.44 -67.86
C GLU A 922 19.02 -20.47 -69.24
N THR A 923 19.75 -19.42 -69.57
CA THR A 923 20.53 -19.35 -70.82
C THR A 923 21.99 -19.13 -70.49
N TYR A 924 22.89 -19.90 -71.12
CA TYR A 924 24.34 -19.82 -70.96
C TYR A 924 24.98 -19.39 -72.27
N VAL A 925 25.83 -18.37 -72.22
CA VAL A 925 26.55 -17.84 -73.38
C VAL A 925 28.03 -17.76 -73.06
N GLN A 926 28.86 -18.32 -73.92
CA GLN A 926 30.31 -18.15 -73.85
C GLN A 926 30.68 -16.82 -74.51
N ARG A 927 31.55 -16.05 -73.85
CA ARG A 927 32.00 -14.76 -74.37
C ARG A 927 32.78 -14.94 -75.67
N GLU A 928 32.46 -14.14 -76.67
CA GLU A 928 33.16 -14.11 -77.96
C GLU A 928 34.02 -12.84 -78.08
N SER A 929 35.09 -12.88 -78.88
CA SER A 929 36.05 -11.79 -79.04
C SER A 929 36.60 -11.74 -80.47
N ASP A 930 36.77 -10.53 -81.01
CA ASP A 930 37.55 -10.27 -82.23
C ASP A 930 39.06 -10.50 -82.01
N ILE A 931 39.51 -10.60 -80.74
CA ILE A 931 40.91 -10.76 -80.36
C ILE A 931 41.28 -12.24 -80.33
N CYS A 932 42.27 -12.63 -81.15
CA CYS A 932 42.72 -14.01 -81.22
C CYS A 932 43.35 -14.49 -79.91
N GLY A 933 42.83 -15.59 -79.36
CA GLY A 933 43.30 -16.21 -78.11
C GLY A 933 43.10 -15.37 -76.85
N ASP A 934 42.13 -14.45 -76.85
CA ASP A 934 41.74 -13.66 -75.68
C ASP A 934 41.26 -14.56 -74.53
N ASP A 935 41.97 -14.53 -73.41
CA ASP A 935 41.63 -15.32 -72.22
C ASP A 935 40.23 -14.99 -71.68
N ARG A 936 39.71 -13.80 -71.93
CA ARG A 936 38.34 -13.39 -71.54
C ARG A 936 37.26 -14.16 -72.29
N ALA A 937 37.55 -14.73 -73.46
CA ALA A 937 36.61 -15.59 -74.20
C ALA A 937 36.34 -16.94 -73.50
N LYS A 938 37.07 -17.24 -72.42
CA LYS A 938 36.80 -18.40 -71.54
C LYS A 938 35.71 -18.09 -70.51
N GLU A 939 35.34 -16.82 -70.32
CA GLU A 939 34.28 -16.42 -69.42
C GLU A 939 32.92 -16.88 -69.94
N LYS A 940 32.09 -17.40 -69.03
CA LYS A 940 30.72 -17.82 -69.32
C LYS A 940 29.77 -16.91 -68.57
N TYR A 941 28.81 -16.35 -69.30
CA TYR A 941 27.72 -15.58 -68.75
C TYR A 941 26.47 -16.45 -68.72
N HIS A 942 25.64 -16.24 -67.71
CA HIS A 942 24.33 -16.85 -67.64
C HIS A 942 23.31 -15.81 -67.20
N CYS A 943 22.09 -15.98 -67.68
CA CYS A 943 20.93 -15.24 -67.20
C CYS A 943 19.86 -16.24 -66.78
N ARG A 944 19.14 -15.93 -65.70
CA ARG A 944 18.00 -16.74 -65.26
C ARG A 944 16.79 -15.88 -64.99
N LEU A 945 15.64 -16.33 -65.46
CA LEU A 945 14.35 -15.85 -64.97
C LEU A 945 13.54 -17.04 -64.50
N THR A 946 13.18 -17.07 -63.22
CA THR A 946 12.35 -18.12 -62.63
C THR A 946 10.86 -17.78 -62.73
N LEU A 947 10.03 -18.82 -62.63
CA LEU A 947 8.58 -18.63 -62.54
C LEU A 947 8.16 -17.85 -61.27
N LEU A 948 8.96 -17.95 -60.20
CA LEU A 948 8.69 -17.20 -58.98
C LEU A 948 8.95 -15.70 -59.19
N GLU A 949 10.07 -15.34 -59.81
CA GLU A 949 10.41 -13.95 -60.12
C GLU A 949 9.40 -13.31 -61.07
N THR A 950 8.84 -14.05 -62.04
CA THR A 950 7.78 -13.52 -62.91
C THR A 950 6.45 -13.32 -62.19
N LYS A 951 6.09 -14.19 -61.22
CA LYS A 951 4.94 -13.98 -60.34
C LYS A 951 5.12 -12.74 -59.47
N MET A 952 6.28 -12.60 -58.83
CA MET A 952 6.59 -11.45 -57.99
C MET A 952 6.63 -10.15 -58.80
N ALA A 953 7.20 -10.17 -60.01
CA ALA A 953 7.18 -9.03 -60.92
C ALA A 953 5.74 -8.58 -61.25
N PHE A 954 4.82 -9.52 -61.47
CA PHE A 954 3.42 -9.24 -61.73
C PHE A 954 2.75 -8.55 -60.52
N PHE A 955 2.76 -9.19 -59.34
CA PHE A 955 2.09 -8.64 -58.16
C PHE A 955 2.71 -7.32 -57.67
N ASN A 956 4.02 -7.13 -57.83
CA ASN A 956 4.70 -5.88 -57.48
C ASN A 956 4.40 -4.73 -58.45
N SER A 957 3.89 -5.04 -59.64
CA SER A 957 3.52 -4.03 -60.63
C SER A 957 2.08 -3.55 -60.49
N GLN A 958 1.22 -4.27 -59.78
CA GLN A 958 -0.15 -3.86 -59.51
C GLN A 958 -0.24 -2.66 -58.57
N ASN A 959 -1.20 -1.78 -58.81
CA ASN A 959 -1.49 -0.65 -57.95
C ASN A 959 -2.29 -1.09 -56.70
N MET A 960 -1.85 -0.68 -55.50
CA MET A 960 -2.48 -1.08 -54.24
C MET A 960 -3.93 -0.59 -54.08
N GLU A 961 -4.32 0.48 -54.79
CA GLU A 961 -5.70 0.97 -54.78
C GLU A 961 -6.66 0.02 -55.51
N GLU A 962 -6.17 -0.78 -56.47
CA GLU A 962 -6.96 -1.77 -57.22
C GLU A 962 -7.08 -3.12 -56.50
N MET A 963 -6.24 -3.40 -55.50
CA MET A 963 -6.36 -4.59 -54.64
C MET A 963 -7.47 -4.47 -53.58
N LYS A 964 -8.20 -3.35 -53.52
CA LYS A 964 -9.35 -3.16 -52.62
C LYS A 964 -10.66 -3.52 -53.31
N ALA A 965 -11.02 -4.79 -53.31
CA ALA A 965 -12.39 -5.23 -53.61
C ALA A 965 -12.76 -6.44 -52.73
N GLY A 966 -13.09 -6.17 -51.46
CA GLY A 966 -13.65 -7.18 -50.55
C GLY A 966 -15.17 -7.37 -50.65
N ASP A 967 -15.86 -6.65 -51.56
CA ASP A 967 -17.33 -6.66 -51.64
C ASP A 967 -17.89 -6.76 -53.09
N GLY A 968 -17.05 -7.06 -54.09
CA GLY A 968 -17.46 -7.18 -55.50
C GLY A 968 -17.83 -8.61 -55.89
N GLU A 969 -18.84 -8.78 -56.75
CA GLU A 969 -19.26 -10.09 -57.27
C GLU A 969 -18.11 -10.80 -58.03
N GLU A 970 -18.22 -12.12 -58.11
CA GLU A 970 -17.26 -13.20 -58.45
C GLU A 970 -16.27 -13.00 -59.64
N PHE A 971 -16.36 -11.91 -60.40
CA PHE A 971 -15.44 -11.56 -61.49
C PHE A 971 -14.43 -10.44 -61.17
N ASP A 972 -14.65 -9.63 -60.12
CA ASP A 972 -13.77 -8.49 -59.75
C ASP A 972 -12.51 -8.91 -58.93
N ALA A 973 -12.37 -10.20 -58.61
CA ALA A 973 -11.30 -10.71 -57.73
C ALA A 973 -10.03 -11.21 -58.45
N ALA A 974 -9.99 -11.16 -59.78
CA ALA A 974 -8.87 -11.70 -60.55
C ALA A 974 -7.71 -10.69 -60.68
N ALA A 975 -6.52 -11.10 -60.24
CA ALA A 975 -5.30 -10.28 -60.38
C ALA A 975 -5.00 -10.01 -61.87
N CYS A 976 -5.00 -8.73 -62.26
CA CYS A 976 -4.78 -8.28 -63.63
C CYS A 976 -3.83 -7.06 -63.68
N LEU A 977 -3.18 -6.82 -64.83
CA LEU A 977 -2.32 -5.66 -65.06
C LEU A 977 -2.89 -4.78 -66.17
N ASP A 978 -2.95 -3.47 -65.96
CA ASP A 978 -3.12 -2.52 -67.06
C ASP A 978 -1.84 -2.40 -67.93
N TYR A 979 -1.87 -1.58 -68.99
CA TYR A 979 -0.72 -1.44 -69.87
C TYR A 979 0.53 -0.84 -69.18
N THR A 980 0.35 0.14 -68.29
CA THR A 980 1.45 0.79 -67.58
C THR A 980 2.07 -0.19 -66.57
N GLU A 981 1.24 -0.92 -65.83
CA GLU A 981 1.66 -1.97 -64.90
C GLU A 981 2.31 -3.15 -65.63
N PHE A 982 1.86 -3.48 -66.84
CA PHE A 982 2.49 -4.49 -67.69
C PHE A 982 3.91 -4.10 -68.10
N VAL A 983 4.14 -2.84 -68.50
CA VAL A 983 5.47 -2.33 -68.83
C VAL A 983 6.39 -2.36 -67.60
N GLU A 984 5.87 -1.99 -66.42
CA GLU A 984 6.61 -2.12 -65.16
C GLU A 984 6.97 -3.58 -64.87
N CYS A 985 6.03 -4.50 -65.05
CA CYS A 985 6.25 -5.93 -64.86
C CYS A 985 7.37 -6.45 -65.78
N LEU A 986 7.38 -6.03 -67.04
CA LEU A 986 8.47 -6.37 -67.96
C LEU A 986 9.82 -5.80 -67.50
N CYS A 987 9.85 -4.56 -67.02
CA CYS A 987 11.09 -3.95 -66.51
C CYS A 987 11.62 -4.69 -65.27
N ARG A 988 10.73 -5.18 -64.40
CA ARG A 988 11.10 -6.03 -63.25
C ARG A 988 11.65 -7.37 -63.71
N CYS A 989 10.97 -8.04 -64.64
CA CYS A 989 11.48 -9.28 -65.23
C CYS A 989 12.83 -9.09 -65.91
N ALA A 990 13.04 -7.94 -66.57
CA ALA A 990 14.31 -7.58 -67.18
C ALA A 990 15.43 -7.44 -66.15
N GLN A 991 15.15 -6.77 -65.02
CA GLN A 991 16.09 -6.64 -63.92
C GLN A 991 16.46 -7.99 -63.32
N PHE A 992 15.48 -8.87 -63.09
CA PHE A 992 15.74 -10.23 -62.60
C PHE A 992 16.56 -11.04 -63.60
N LYS A 993 16.17 -11.02 -64.87
CA LYS A 993 16.78 -11.84 -65.91
C LYS A 993 18.20 -11.41 -66.24
N PHE A 994 18.37 -10.17 -66.68
CA PHE A 994 19.64 -9.68 -67.22
C PHE A 994 20.50 -8.95 -66.17
N GLY A 995 19.93 -8.59 -65.02
CA GLY A 995 20.69 -7.94 -63.94
C GLY A 995 21.76 -8.84 -63.30
N GLU A 996 21.65 -10.17 -63.44
CA GLU A 996 22.64 -11.14 -62.95
C GLU A 996 23.99 -11.06 -63.70
N LEU A 997 24.06 -10.35 -64.84
CA LEU A 997 25.27 -10.18 -65.66
C LEU A 997 26.33 -9.22 -65.05
N GLY A 998 26.37 -9.09 -63.72
CA GLY A 998 27.47 -8.46 -62.99
C GLY A 998 27.70 -6.97 -63.29
N GLY A 999 26.67 -6.24 -63.70
CA GLY A 999 26.76 -4.80 -64.01
C GLY A 999 27.24 -4.48 -65.43
N LEU A 1000 27.40 -5.48 -66.31
CA LEU A 1000 27.71 -5.25 -67.73
C LEU A 1000 26.56 -4.58 -68.49
N MET A 1001 25.33 -4.77 -68.01
CA MET A 1001 24.14 -4.14 -68.55
C MET A 1001 23.55 -3.16 -67.54
N THR A 1002 23.26 -1.94 -67.99
CA THR A 1002 22.43 -0.98 -67.28
C THR A 1002 20.97 -1.44 -67.25
N LEU A 1003 20.16 -0.94 -66.32
CA LEU A 1003 18.73 -1.27 -66.25
C LEU A 1003 18.00 -1.00 -67.59
N ALA A 1004 18.36 0.08 -68.29
CA ALA A 1004 17.81 0.42 -69.60
C ALA A 1004 18.13 -0.67 -70.66
N GLN A 1005 19.36 -1.17 -70.68
CA GLN A 1005 19.79 -2.24 -71.59
C GLN A 1005 19.11 -3.58 -71.24
N CYS A 1006 18.96 -3.88 -69.95
CA CYS A 1006 18.18 -5.03 -69.50
C CYS A 1006 16.74 -4.96 -70.02
N CYS A 1007 16.08 -3.81 -69.84
CA CYS A 1007 14.71 -3.58 -70.31
C CYS A 1007 14.61 -3.72 -71.83
N GLU A 1008 15.52 -3.12 -72.59
CA GLU A 1008 15.57 -3.27 -74.05
C GLU A 1008 15.72 -4.75 -74.46
N GLY A 1009 16.61 -5.49 -73.81
CA GLY A 1009 16.78 -6.93 -74.03
C GLY A 1009 15.48 -7.70 -73.79
N MET A 1010 14.80 -7.45 -72.67
CA MET A 1010 13.54 -8.10 -72.34
C MET A 1010 12.42 -7.76 -73.35
N PHE A 1011 12.35 -6.51 -73.82
CA PHE A 1011 11.40 -6.11 -74.87
C PHE A 1011 11.68 -6.83 -76.19
N GLN A 1012 12.96 -6.93 -76.58
CA GLN A 1012 13.38 -7.63 -77.80
C GLN A 1012 13.07 -9.13 -77.73
N VAL A 1013 13.22 -9.76 -76.55
CA VAL A 1013 12.88 -11.17 -76.35
C VAL A 1013 11.37 -11.40 -76.39
N LEU A 1014 10.57 -10.58 -75.69
CA LEU A 1014 9.10 -10.67 -75.71
C LEU A 1014 8.54 -10.52 -77.13
N LEU A 1015 9.07 -9.55 -77.88
CA LEU A 1015 8.68 -9.26 -79.26
C LEU A 1015 9.33 -10.23 -80.26
N GLN A 1016 10.09 -11.24 -79.80
CA GLN A 1016 10.80 -12.22 -80.64
C GLN A 1016 11.73 -11.60 -81.70
N ILE A 1017 12.28 -10.42 -81.42
CA ILE A 1017 13.29 -9.74 -82.23
C ILE A 1017 14.65 -10.41 -82.03
N LYS A 1018 14.96 -10.79 -80.80
CA LYS A 1018 16.20 -11.50 -80.42
C LYS A 1018 15.89 -12.62 -79.43
N THR A 1019 16.77 -13.61 -79.38
CA THR A 1019 16.79 -14.62 -78.32
C THR A 1019 17.57 -14.09 -77.11
N ASP A 1020 17.40 -14.71 -75.94
CA ASP A 1020 18.19 -14.40 -74.74
C ASP A 1020 19.69 -14.46 -75.04
N GLU A 1021 20.12 -15.48 -75.79
CA GLU A 1021 21.49 -15.67 -76.20
C GLU A 1021 22.01 -14.50 -77.05
N ALA A 1022 21.25 -14.04 -78.04
CA ALA A 1022 21.63 -12.91 -78.88
C ALA A 1022 21.74 -11.61 -78.07
N VAL A 1023 20.83 -11.38 -77.10
CA VAL A 1023 20.91 -10.22 -76.21
C VAL A 1023 22.21 -10.27 -75.38
N ILE A 1024 22.53 -11.41 -74.76
CA ILE A 1024 23.76 -11.53 -73.96
C ILE A 1024 25.00 -11.33 -74.83
N ARG A 1025 25.03 -11.91 -76.04
CA ARG A 1025 26.16 -11.76 -76.97
C ARG A 1025 26.43 -10.29 -77.30
N ASP A 1026 25.41 -9.51 -77.66
CA ASP A 1026 25.57 -8.10 -78.02
C ASP A 1026 26.27 -7.25 -76.94
N TYR A 1027 26.09 -7.60 -75.66
CA TYR A 1027 26.67 -6.85 -74.53
C TYR A 1027 27.93 -7.49 -73.95
N THR A 1028 28.25 -8.73 -74.32
CA THR A 1028 29.44 -9.44 -73.82
C THR A 1028 30.54 -9.57 -74.87
N TYR A 1029 30.23 -9.37 -76.15
CA TYR A 1029 31.17 -9.44 -77.26
C TYR A 1029 32.31 -8.43 -77.10
N ILE A 1030 33.55 -8.87 -77.29
CA ILE A 1030 34.72 -8.00 -77.26
C ILE A 1030 35.07 -7.59 -78.69
N HIS A 1031 34.83 -6.33 -78.99
CA HIS A 1031 35.28 -5.74 -80.25
C HIS A 1031 36.72 -5.26 -80.15
N ALA A 1032 37.47 -5.43 -81.24
CA ALA A 1032 38.79 -4.85 -81.40
C ALA A 1032 38.90 -4.10 -82.73
N ASP A 1033 39.30 -2.84 -82.65
CA ASP A 1033 39.53 -2.03 -83.85
C ASP A 1033 40.74 -2.57 -84.59
N ARG A 1034 40.55 -2.91 -85.87
CA ARG A 1034 41.67 -3.26 -86.75
C ARG A 1034 42.39 -2.01 -87.22
N TYR A 1035 43.70 -2.11 -87.36
CA TYR A 1035 44.49 -1.03 -87.93
C TYR A 1035 44.27 -0.96 -89.44
N ASP A 1036 43.76 0.18 -89.93
CA ASP A 1036 43.65 0.43 -91.37
C ASP A 1036 45.01 0.87 -91.93
N TRP A 1037 45.87 -0.10 -92.20
CA TRP A 1037 47.22 0.11 -92.73
C TRP A 1037 47.24 0.86 -94.07
N ARG A 1038 46.12 0.93 -94.81
CA ARG A 1038 46.02 1.71 -96.05
C ARG A 1038 46.17 3.22 -95.82
N LEU A 1039 45.90 3.67 -94.59
CA LEU A 1039 46.05 5.07 -94.17
C LEU A 1039 47.46 5.40 -93.69
N SER A 1040 48.38 4.42 -93.65
CA SER A 1040 49.76 4.62 -93.23
C SER A 1040 50.50 5.60 -94.14
N GLN A 1041 51.38 6.42 -93.55
CA GLN A 1041 52.20 7.42 -94.25
C GLN A 1041 53.64 6.90 -94.43
N PRO A 1042 54.37 7.37 -95.45
CA PRO A 1042 55.79 7.04 -95.62
C PRO A 1042 56.62 7.62 -94.47
N MET A 1043 57.60 6.85 -93.98
CA MET A 1043 58.55 7.30 -92.96
C MET A 1043 59.51 8.38 -93.52
N PRO A 1044 60.14 9.22 -92.68
CA PRO A 1044 61.00 10.33 -93.15
C PRO A 1044 62.19 9.90 -94.05
N ASN A 1045 62.65 8.65 -93.91
CA ASN A 1045 63.72 8.03 -94.67
C ASN A 1045 63.23 7.10 -95.81
N GLN A 1046 61.92 7.01 -96.04
CA GLN A 1046 61.30 6.09 -96.99
C GLN A 1046 60.75 6.85 -98.21
N THR A 1047 61.04 6.36 -99.43
CA THR A 1047 60.43 6.92 -100.64
C THR A 1047 58.99 6.45 -100.80
N LEU A 1048 58.15 7.21 -101.51
CA LEU A 1048 56.77 6.81 -101.83
C LEU A 1048 56.69 5.45 -102.53
N SER A 1049 57.67 5.11 -103.37
CA SER A 1049 57.73 3.80 -104.02
C SER A 1049 58.04 2.68 -103.04
N MET A 1050 58.94 2.90 -102.07
CA MET A 1050 59.24 1.91 -101.02
C MET A 1050 58.07 1.75 -100.04
N HIS A 1051 57.31 2.82 -99.79
CA HIS A 1051 56.10 2.75 -98.97
C HIS A 1051 54.99 1.92 -99.61
N ARG A 1052 54.77 2.08 -100.93
CA ARG A 1052 53.80 1.23 -101.65
C ARG A 1052 54.18 -0.24 -101.62
N LYS A 1053 55.46 -0.55 -101.84
CA LYS A 1053 55.98 -1.92 -101.73
C LYS A 1053 55.83 -2.50 -100.32
N TRP A 1054 56.01 -1.67 -99.29
CA TRP A 1054 55.72 -2.08 -97.90
C TRP A 1054 54.25 -2.42 -97.70
N GLN A 1055 53.35 -1.56 -98.17
CA GLN A 1055 51.90 -1.79 -98.09
C GLN A 1055 51.47 -3.07 -98.83
N GLU A 1056 52.03 -3.33 -100.01
CA GLU A 1056 51.81 -4.58 -100.77
C GLU A 1056 52.32 -5.81 -99.99
N ALA A 1057 53.51 -5.71 -99.38
CA ALA A 1057 54.06 -6.78 -98.56
C ALA A 1057 53.21 -7.04 -97.31
N TRP A 1058 52.78 -5.99 -96.60
CA TRP A 1058 51.94 -6.09 -95.41
C TRP A 1058 50.59 -6.75 -95.70
N GLN A 1059 49.98 -6.45 -96.85
CA GLN A 1059 48.71 -7.06 -97.28
C GLN A 1059 48.79 -8.59 -97.37
N CYS A 1060 49.98 -9.14 -97.65
CA CYS A 1060 50.21 -10.57 -97.80
C CYS A 1060 50.51 -11.30 -96.47
N ILE A 1061 50.60 -10.57 -95.34
CA ILE A 1061 50.90 -11.17 -94.04
C ILE A 1061 49.61 -11.62 -93.35
N GLU A 1062 49.48 -12.92 -93.09
CA GLU A 1062 48.38 -13.50 -92.33
C GLU A 1062 48.66 -13.45 -90.82
N LEU A 1063 48.06 -12.48 -90.11
CA LEU A 1063 48.23 -12.28 -88.66
C LEU A 1063 47.07 -12.83 -87.81
N GLY A 1064 46.02 -13.37 -88.44
CA GLY A 1064 44.76 -13.73 -87.77
C GLY A 1064 44.89 -14.76 -86.65
N ASP A 1065 45.87 -15.66 -86.73
CA ASP A 1065 46.10 -16.71 -85.73
C ASP A 1065 47.13 -16.32 -84.66
N VAL A 1066 47.63 -15.08 -84.69
CA VAL A 1066 48.65 -14.62 -83.75
C VAL A 1066 47.97 -14.09 -82.49
N LEU A 1067 48.45 -14.55 -81.33
CA LEU A 1067 47.90 -14.22 -80.02
C LEU A 1067 47.79 -12.70 -79.83
N TYR A 1068 46.63 -12.24 -79.39
CA TYR A 1068 46.25 -10.84 -79.20
C TYR A 1068 46.08 -9.98 -80.47
N PHE A 1069 46.11 -10.55 -81.67
CA PHE A 1069 45.70 -9.83 -82.88
C PHE A 1069 44.22 -9.43 -82.78
N PRO A 1070 43.80 -8.18 -83.09
CA PRO A 1070 44.57 -7.09 -83.74
C PRO A 1070 45.15 -6.02 -82.79
N THR A 1071 45.22 -6.23 -81.47
CA THR A 1071 45.54 -5.18 -80.49
C THR A 1071 46.89 -4.48 -80.68
N TRP A 1072 47.90 -5.19 -81.19
CA TRP A 1072 49.26 -4.69 -81.46
C TRP A 1072 49.53 -4.49 -82.96
N GLU A 1073 48.52 -4.67 -83.82
CA GLU A 1073 48.67 -4.70 -85.29
C GLU A 1073 49.40 -3.45 -85.82
N LYS A 1074 49.05 -2.27 -85.31
CA LYS A 1074 49.70 -1.00 -85.69
C LYS A 1074 51.17 -0.94 -85.27
N ASP A 1075 51.50 -1.32 -84.04
CA ASP A 1075 52.86 -1.22 -83.53
C ASP A 1075 53.81 -2.15 -84.30
N VAL A 1076 53.33 -3.35 -84.66
CA VAL A 1076 54.08 -4.28 -85.51
C VAL A 1076 54.19 -3.76 -86.95
N HIS A 1077 53.12 -3.17 -87.50
CA HIS A 1077 53.17 -2.52 -88.80
C HIS A 1077 54.25 -1.42 -88.84
N ASP A 1078 54.22 -0.50 -87.88
CA ASP A 1078 55.13 0.65 -87.85
C ASP A 1078 56.59 0.21 -87.61
N LEU A 1079 56.82 -0.78 -86.73
CA LEU A 1079 58.15 -1.35 -86.48
C LEU A 1079 58.74 -2.04 -87.72
N LEU A 1080 57.94 -2.84 -88.43
CA LEU A 1080 58.39 -3.52 -89.64
C LEU A 1080 58.56 -2.53 -90.79
N GLN A 1081 57.73 -1.48 -90.87
CA GLN A 1081 57.90 -0.40 -91.84
C GLN A 1081 59.26 0.32 -91.67
N GLU A 1082 59.66 0.61 -90.42
CA GLU A 1082 60.96 1.23 -90.12
C GLU A 1082 62.13 0.36 -90.60
N CYS A 1083 62.06 -0.94 -90.35
CA CYS A 1083 63.09 -1.91 -90.71
C CYS A 1083 62.99 -2.41 -92.17
N PHE A 1084 61.95 -2.06 -92.93
CA PHE A 1084 61.63 -2.67 -94.22
C PHE A 1084 62.78 -2.55 -95.24
N SER A 1085 63.44 -1.39 -95.28
CA SER A 1085 64.57 -1.16 -96.20
C SER A 1085 65.80 -2.01 -95.87
N ASP A 1086 66.05 -2.26 -94.59
CA ASP A 1086 67.13 -3.12 -94.12
C ASP A 1086 66.78 -4.59 -94.36
N LEU A 1087 65.53 -4.99 -94.14
CA LEU A 1087 65.03 -6.34 -94.42
C LEU A 1087 65.15 -6.71 -95.90
N ILE A 1088 64.75 -5.81 -96.82
CA ILE A 1088 64.95 -6.01 -98.27
C ILE A 1088 66.44 -6.14 -98.60
N SER A 1089 67.29 -5.33 -97.98
CA SER A 1089 68.73 -5.35 -98.23
C SER A 1089 69.37 -6.66 -97.75
N ILE A 1090 68.99 -7.14 -96.56
CA ILE A 1090 69.40 -8.43 -96.00
C ILE A 1090 68.94 -9.57 -96.90
N PHE A 1091 67.66 -9.58 -97.31
CA PHE A 1091 67.12 -10.62 -98.18
C PHE A 1091 67.78 -10.60 -99.56
N SER A 1092 67.99 -9.42 -100.15
CA SER A 1092 68.71 -9.26 -101.42
C SER A 1092 70.16 -9.78 -101.34
N HIS A 1093 70.85 -9.55 -100.23
CA HIS A 1093 72.20 -10.07 -100.01
C HIS A 1093 72.19 -11.60 -99.82
N TYR A 1094 71.20 -12.13 -99.09
CA TYR A 1094 71.02 -13.56 -98.91
C TYR A 1094 70.71 -14.26 -100.25
N SER A 1095 69.74 -13.76 -101.02
CA SER A 1095 69.36 -14.26 -102.35
C SER A 1095 70.55 -14.33 -103.31
N LYS A 1096 71.39 -13.28 -103.34
CA LYS A 1096 72.64 -13.26 -104.10
C LYS A 1096 73.67 -14.29 -103.62
N SER A 1097 73.75 -14.55 -102.31
CA SER A 1097 74.69 -15.52 -101.74
C SER A 1097 74.31 -16.99 -102.02
N VAL A 1098 73.02 -17.27 -102.26
CA VAL A 1098 72.50 -18.61 -102.58
C VAL A 1098 72.47 -18.86 -104.10
N GLY A 1099 73.03 -17.95 -104.90
CA GLY A 1099 73.19 -18.10 -106.35
C GLY A 1099 72.00 -17.64 -107.19
N GLY A 1100 71.02 -16.95 -106.60
CA GLY A 1100 69.89 -16.37 -107.33
C GLY A 1100 70.28 -15.07 -108.02
N SER A 1101 69.99 -14.91 -109.32
CA SER A 1101 70.13 -13.64 -110.04
C SER A 1101 68.94 -12.69 -109.77
N GLY A 1102 68.54 -12.58 -108.50
CA GLY A 1102 67.41 -11.78 -108.06
C GLY A 1102 67.73 -10.28 -108.09
N THR A 1103 66.91 -9.52 -108.79
CA THR A 1103 66.85 -8.06 -108.72
C THR A 1103 66.28 -7.62 -107.37
N ALA A 1104 66.35 -6.32 -107.04
CA ALA A 1104 65.70 -5.80 -105.84
C ALA A 1104 64.15 -5.92 -105.90
N GLU A 1105 63.58 -6.28 -107.07
CA GLU A 1105 62.16 -6.59 -107.22
C GLU A 1105 61.84 -8.02 -106.78
N ASP A 1106 62.70 -8.99 -107.12
CA ASP A 1106 62.59 -10.39 -106.67
C ASP A 1106 62.84 -10.59 -105.16
N ALA A 1107 63.30 -9.54 -104.47
CA ALA A 1107 63.53 -9.52 -103.02
C ALA A 1107 62.37 -8.91 -102.22
N VAL A 1108 61.42 -8.28 -102.91
CA VAL A 1108 60.23 -7.65 -102.33
C VAL A 1108 59.02 -8.58 -102.43
N GLU A 1109 58.95 -9.38 -103.49
CA GLU A 1109 58.04 -10.52 -103.64
C GLU A 1109 58.44 -11.68 -102.71
#